data_AF-A0A1V6FGY6-F1
#
_entry.id   AF-A0A1V6FGY6-F1
#
_cell.length_a   1.000
_cell.length_b   1.000
_cell.length_c   1.000
_cell.angle_alpha   90.00
_cell.angle_beta   90.00
_cell.angle_gamma   90.00
#
_symmetry.space_group_name_H-M   'P 1'
#
loop_
_entity.id
_entity.type
_entity.pdbx_description
1 polymer ?
#
loop_
_entity_poly.entity_id
_entity_poly.type
_entity_poly.pdbx_seq_one_letter_code
_entity_poly.pdbx_strand_id
1 'polypeptide(L)'
;MKIPTPFLPVEVTSSGLTHKVDILGRSITFGANSLPASIVSQDTEILAAPVRLVGLENNQPIQWDDNYPDNESESFIQERNDRAATICGAMLSDMFIVNAAFKVNFDGCIEVDMKVMPRGRTVPEVFGLTKPRQLRFELNRLWLEIPLNPKVAKLFSFYPNSPVYLADGTVIDTSPTSSAGRLNDQNSAMPFKSLLWLGNDDLGIGWAAESDKNWQPEHDNRALEIIHQHNTVVLRVRLLDSQPIQWQQAAQPENGINAFQPIAFSFILQPTPVKTFPRQPYLHNALHLDCFVKIKGNYIDFLAQQDRYDRLKTMGVDTLILHEKWNKSQNAFELSEFTTRQLKEIVAQCHKRGIKVLTYFGYEISSLNTAWTEDAQDVMVTNKGKQTGGWYRVPFQRDYVVCYNTQWQDRFINGIEKIMDTYHTDGVYLDGTVSPRYCDNVAHGCGWHDANGNLKGTYPIKAVRRLFQRLAEVVHSRGGIINAHVYGLLNVTTLPYIDMTWYGENLQFKYTKGEYDDMPLDYFRAEYCGRNVGVPVEFIAYENKPAWTFENAIAMAIIHGILPRPNDIEHPLEAIAPIWNIVKRFPIEQSQWMPYWKNNAMPSDERIKVSYYKYIDLTEKNILLAFAANTTKHSIENVTIDFGENTYTLDLLNADSYDSPETTFKPYGYKIWLAK
;
A
#
# COMPACT_ATOMS: atom_id res chain seq x y z
N MET A 1 13.26 22.71 -0.77
CA MET A 1 11.89 22.17 -0.71
C MET A 1 11.63 21.70 0.71
N LYS A 2 10.57 22.21 1.37
CA LYS A 2 10.28 21.94 2.79
C LYS A 2 9.87 20.48 3.00
N ILE A 3 10.18 19.90 4.16
CA ILE A 3 9.67 18.58 4.54
C ILE A 3 8.17 18.70 4.83
N PRO A 4 7.31 17.88 4.21
CA PRO A 4 5.87 17.95 4.45
C PRO A 4 5.53 17.44 5.85
N THR A 5 4.55 18.06 6.50
CA THR A 5 3.93 17.53 7.72
C THR A 5 3.29 16.17 7.41
N PRO A 6 3.36 15.16 8.30
CA PRO A 6 3.89 15.17 9.67
C PRO A 6 5.37 14.75 9.79
N PHE A 7 6.12 14.68 8.69
CA PHE A 7 7.47 14.16 8.70
C PHE A 7 8.47 15.14 9.35
N LEU A 8 9.53 14.55 9.91
CA LEU A 8 10.63 15.26 10.55
C LEU A 8 11.91 15.12 9.72
N PRO A 9 12.90 16.01 9.90
CA PRO A 9 14.23 15.83 9.33
C PRO A 9 14.83 14.47 9.66
N VAL A 10 15.60 13.92 8.72
CA VAL A 10 16.38 12.69 8.93
C VAL A 10 17.54 12.98 9.88
N GLU A 11 17.64 12.20 10.96
CA GLU A 11 18.74 12.29 11.90
C GLU A 11 19.67 11.07 11.75
N VAL A 12 20.98 11.31 11.75
CA VAL A 12 21.99 10.25 11.65
C VAL A 12 22.94 10.32 12.81
N THR A 13 23.11 9.20 13.50
CA THR A 13 24.10 8.99 14.56
C THR A 13 25.03 7.85 14.18
N SER A 14 26.29 7.92 14.59
CA SER A 14 27.30 6.91 14.23
C SER A 14 28.09 6.50 15.46
N SER A 15 28.39 5.21 15.57
CA SER A 15 29.16 4.62 16.65
C SER A 15 30.06 3.53 16.08
N GLY A 16 31.33 3.86 15.85
CA GLY A 16 32.25 2.98 15.11
C GLY A 16 31.71 2.75 13.69
N LEU A 17 31.66 1.47 13.28
CA LEU A 17 31.22 1.02 11.95
C LEU A 17 29.70 0.85 11.83
N THR A 18 28.94 1.55 12.67
CA THR A 18 27.48 1.43 12.75
C THR A 18 26.85 2.79 12.58
N HIS A 19 25.88 2.89 11.66
CA HIS A 19 25.16 4.11 11.37
C HIS A 19 23.67 3.92 11.63
N LYS A 20 23.12 4.71 12.54
CA LYS A 20 21.70 4.72 12.87
C LYS A 20 21.03 5.93 12.23
N VAL A 21 19.96 5.68 11.48
CA VAL A 21 19.13 6.69 10.84
C VAL A 21 17.76 6.71 11.53
N ASP A 22 17.44 7.84 12.15
CA ASP A 22 16.19 8.10 12.85
C ASP A 22 15.26 8.96 11.98
N ILE A 23 14.00 8.54 11.93
CA ILE A 23 12.91 9.16 11.17
C ILE A 23 11.62 9.08 12.00
N LEU A 24 10.52 9.65 11.51
CA LEU A 24 9.23 9.63 12.22
C LEU A 24 8.82 8.20 12.63
N GLY A 25 8.89 7.93 13.93
CA GLY A 25 8.46 6.69 14.59
C GLY A 25 9.26 5.43 14.26
N ARG A 26 10.39 5.56 13.54
CA ARG A 26 11.20 4.42 13.07
C ARG A 26 12.70 4.72 13.15
N SER A 27 13.49 3.69 13.36
CA SER A 27 14.95 3.74 13.40
C SER A 27 15.54 2.60 12.59
N ILE A 28 16.53 2.90 11.75
CA ILE A 28 17.24 1.89 10.95
C ILE A 28 18.71 1.94 11.31
N THR A 29 19.26 0.82 11.75
CA THR A 29 20.68 0.70 12.08
C THR A 29 21.36 -0.16 11.04
N PHE A 30 22.41 0.38 10.40
CA PHE A 30 23.25 -0.31 9.44
C PHE A 30 24.51 -0.83 10.13
N GLY A 31 24.82 -2.11 9.91
CA GLY A 31 26.02 -2.73 10.44
C GLY A 31 27.28 -2.37 9.65
N ALA A 32 28.41 -2.95 10.07
CA ALA A 32 29.70 -2.74 9.43
C ALA A 32 29.77 -3.34 8.01
N ASN A 33 28.97 -4.37 7.74
CA ASN A 33 28.75 -4.94 6.40
C ASN A 33 27.76 -4.14 5.53
N SER A 34 27.37 -2.93 5.97
CA SER A 34 26.42 -2.00 5.33
C SER A 34 24.96 -2.46 5.22
N LEU A 35 24.64 -3.69 5.58
CA LEU A 35 23.26 -4.19 5.57
C LEU A 35 22.51 -3.72 6.84
N PRO A 36 21.16 -3.58 6.77
CA PRO A 36 20.37 -3.30 7.96
C PRO A 36 20.57 -4.39 9.04
N ALA A 37 21.08 -3.99 10.19
CA ALA A 37 21.27 -4.82 11.37
C ALA A 37 20.06 -4.78 12.31
N SER A 38 19.31 -3.68 12.32
CA SER A 38 18.09 -3.48 13.12
C SER A 38 17.14 -2.53 12.40
N ILE A 39 15.83 -2.81 12.49
CA ILE A 39 14.75 -1.95 12.01
C ILE A 39 13.69 -1.88 13.10
N VAL A 40 13.65 -0.78 13.84
CA VAL A 40 12.66 -0.55 14.90
C VAL A 40 11.53 0.32 14.33
N SER A 41 10.29 -0.08 14.55
CA SER A 41 9.08 0.68 14.23
C SER A 41 8.15 0.63 15.43
N GLN A 42 7.65 1.78 15.90
CA GLN A 42 6.80 1.86 17.11
C GLN A 42 7.39 1.07 18.30
N ASP A 43 8.67 1.32 18.60
CA ASP A 43 9.40 0.66 19.70
C ASP A 43 9.50 -0.88 19.60
N THR A 44 9.15 -1.44 18.44
CA THR A 44 9.21 -2.88 18.18
C THR A 44 10.25 -3.19 17.11
N GLU A 45 11.16 -4.11 17.43
CA GLU A 45 12.13 -4.64 16.47
C GLU A 45 11.43 -5.56 15.44
N ILE A 46 11.55 -5.19 14.16
CA ILE A 46 11.00 -5.93 13.02
C ILE A 46 11.89 -7.12 12.68
N LEU A 47 13.22 -6.97 12.79
CA LEU A 47 14.16 -8.01 12.40
C LEU A 47 14.39 -9.03 13.53
N ALA A 48 14.41 -10.32 13.22
CA ALA A 48 14.90 -11.34 14.16
C ALA A 48 16.43 -11.43 14.19
N ALA A 49 17.07 -11.04 13.09
CA ALA A 49 18.51 -11.01 12.89
C ALA A 49 18.84 -10.03 11.74
N PRO A 50 20.10 -9.56 11.62
CA PRO A 50 20.53 -8.70 10.52
C PRO A 50 20.16 -9.24 9.13
N VAL A 51 19.81 -8.34 8.23
CA VAL A 51 19.68 -8.64 6.79
C VAL A 51 21.00 -9.19 6.29
N ARG A 52 20.95 -10.22 5.44
CA ARG A 52 22.15 -10.92 4.98
C ARG A 52 22.10 -11.29 3.51
N LEU A 53 23.26 -11.28 2.88
CA LEU A 53 23.49 -11.90 1.57
C LEU A 53 24.10 -13.28 1.77
N VAL A 54 23.45 -14.30 1.23
CA VAL A 54 23.90 -15.69 1.31
C VAL A 54 24.09 -16.24 -0.09
N GLY A 55 25.09 -17.07 -0.30
CA GLY A 55 25.41 -17.53 -1.65
C GLY A 55 26.35 -18.71 -1.67
N LEU A 56 26.73 -19.10 -2.88
CA LEU A 56 27.74 -20.11 -3.16
C LEU A 56 28.75 -19.53 -4.16
N GLU A 57 30.02 -19.49 -3.78
CA GLU A 57 31.15 -19.22 -4.67
C GLU A 57 31.92 -20.52 -4.88
N ASN A 58 32.14 -20.92 -6.13
CA ASN A 58 32.80 -22.19 -6.48
C ASN A 58 32.20 -23.40 -5.71
N ASN A 59 30.87 -23.43 -5.60
CA ASN A 59 30.07 -24.40 -4.83
C ASN A 59 30.33 -24.44 -3.31
N GLN A 60 31.03 -23.45 -2.74
CA GLN A 60 31.23 -23.30 -1.30
C GLN A 60 30.44 -22.10 -0.76
N PRO A 61 29.91 -22.15 0.48
CA PRO A 61 29.25 -21.01 1.10
C PRO A 61 30.16 -19.76 1.11
N ILE A 62 29.65 -18.66 0.56
CA ILE A 62 30.36 -17.38 0.60
C ILE A 62 30.60 -16.98 2.05
N GLN A 63 31.85 -16.65 2.37
CA GLN A 63 32.22 -15.96 3.61
C GLN A 63 32.55 -14.52 3.24
N TRP A 64 31.83 -13.57 3.83
CA TRP A 64 32.14 -12.15 3.68
C TRP A 64 33.28 -11.79 4.65
N ASP A 65 34.26 -11.05 4.16
CA ASP A 65 35.45 -10.66 4.91
C ASP A 65 35.11 -9.52 5.88
N ASP A 66 35.03 -9.87 7.16
CA ASP A 66 34.72 -8.95 8.25
C ASP A 66 35.97 -8.29 8.86
N ASN A 67 37.16 -8.44 8.24
CA ASN A 67 38.42 -7.88 8.73
C ASN A 67 38.64 -6.42 8.28
N TYR A 68 37.78 -5.52 8.77
CA TYR A 68 37.81 -4.09 8.42
C TYR A 68 39.18 -3.41 8.53
N PRO A 69 40.00 -3.64 9.59
CA PRO A 69 41.31 -3.00 9.70
C PRO A 69 42.26 -3.29 8.53
N ASP A 70 42.13 -4.44 7.88
CA ASP A 70 43.01 -4.85 6.78
C ASP A 70 42.39 -4.64 5.39
N ASN A 71 41.06 -4.54 5.28
CA ASN A 71 40.34 -4.49 4.00
C ASN A 71 39.51 -3.23 3.74
N GLU A 72 39.39 -2.33 4.72
CA GLU A 72 38.67 -1.04 4.64
C GLU A 72 37.22 -1.15 4.11
N SER A 73 36.59 -2.32 4.21
CA SER A 73 35.24 -2.59 3.71
C SER A 73 34.15 -2.17 4.72
N GLU A 74 34.29 -0.97 5.30
CA GLU A 74 33.34 -0.44 6.27
C GLU A 74 32.10 0.17 5.62
N SER A 75 31.02 0.26 6.40
CA SER A 75 29.90 1.13 6.06
C SER A 75 30.26 2.59 6.35
N PHE A 76 29.72 3.51 5.56
CA PHE A 76 29.98 4.95 5.69
C PHE A 76 28.79 5.79 5.21
N ILE A 77 28.74 7.05 5.67
CA ILE A 77 27.73 8.02 5.24
C ILE A 77 28.23 8.72 3.98
N GLN A 78 27.57 8.48 2.85
CA GLN A 78 27.89 9.13 1.57
C GLN A 78 27.25 10.52 1.46
N GLU A 79 26.04 10.69 1.98
CA GLU A 79 25.28 11.93 1.93
C GLU A 79 24.36 12.03 3.15
N ARG A 80 24.20 13.25 3.69
CA ARG A 80 23.21 13.57 4.72
C ARG A 80 22.62 14.95 4.48
N ASN A 81 21.29 15.03 4.46
CA ASN A 81 20.52 16.27 4.51
C ASN A 81 19.20 16.02 5.24
N ASP A 82 18.40 17.08 5.46
CA ASP A 82 17.14 16.95 6.21
C ASP A 82 16.15 15.95 5.57
N ARG A 83 16.21 15.74 4.25
CA ARG A 83 15.27 14.87 3.52
C ARG A 83 15.75 13.43 3.38
N ALA A 84 17.05 13.17 3.45
CA ALA A 84 17.59 11.84 3.24
C ALA A 84 19.00 11.66 3.82
N ALA A 85 19.32 10.41 4.12
CA ALA A 85 20.69 9.96 4.37
C ALA A 85 21.01 8.76 3.47
N THR A 86 22.21 8.76 2.89
CA THR A 86 22.70 7.63 2.08
C THR A 86 23.83 6.94 2.81
N ILE A 87 23.60 5.69 3.20
CA ILE A 87 24.61 4.81 3.81
C ILE A 87 25.13 3.88 2.72
N CYS A 88 26.43 3.92 2.50
CA CYS A 88 27.11 3.03 1.56
C CYS A 88 27.93 1.99 2.31
N GLY A 89 28.27 0.90 1.63
CA GLY A 89 29.40 0.09 2.02
C GLY A 89 29.68 -1.03 1.04
N ALA A 90 30.70 -1.79 1.37
CA ALA A 90 31.23 -2.86 0.54
C ALA A 90 31.36 -4.15 1.35
N MET A 91 31.25 -5.28 0.66
CA MET A 91 31.58 -6.60 1.19
C MET A 91 32.47 -7.28 0.18
N LEU A 92 33.48 -8.00 0.67
CA LEU A 92 34.42 -8.77 -0.14
C LEU A 92 34.34 -10.24 0.26
N SER A 93 34.27 -11.14 -0.71
CA SER A 93 34.55 -12.57 -0.52
C SER A 93 35.92 -12.92 -1.11
N ASP A 94 36.27 -14.20 -1.20
CA ASP A 94 37.52 -14.58 -1.87
C ASP A 94 37.56 -14.14 -3.35
N MET A 95 36.38 -14.12 -4.00
CA MET A 95 36.24 -13.89 -5.44
C MET A 95 35.37 -12.69 -5.84
N PHE A 96 34.44 -12.25 -4.99
CA PHE A 96 33.42 -11.27 -5.36
C PHE A 96 33.40 -10.06 -4.45
N ILE A 97 33.04 -8.92 -5.01
CA ILE A 97 32.74 -7.68 -4.29
C ILE A 97 31.23 -7.45 -4.39
N VAL A 98 30.63 -7.01 -3.30
CA VAL A 98 29.29 -6.42 -3.28
C VAL A 98 29.40 -4.98 -2.81
N ASN A 99 28.86 -4.03 -3.57
CA ASN A 99 28.72 -2.64 -3.17
C ASN A 99 27.24 -2.31 -3.00
N ALA A 100 26.87 -1.69 -1.90
CA ALA A 100 25.49 -1.31 -1.63
C ALA A 100 25.38 0.17 -1.26
N ALA A 101 24.31 0.81 -1.72
CA ALA A 101 23.90 2.14 -1.28
C ALA A 101 22.45 2.07 -0.79
N PHE A 102 22.22 2.50 0.44
CA PHE A 102 20.92 2.56 1.11
C PHE A 102 20.56 4.02 1.35
N LYS A 103 19.64 4.55 0.54
CA LYS A 103 19.13 5.90 0.70
C LYS A 103 17.84 5.87 1.52
N VAL A 104 17.93 6.28 2.78
CA VAL A 104 16.79 6.43 3.69
C VAL A 104 16.20 7.82 3.50
N ASN A 105 14.96 7.91 3.01
CA ASN A 105 14.22 9.16 2.86
C ASN A 105 13.45 9.53 4.15
N PHE A 106 13.07 10.81 4.30
CA PHE A 106 12.36 11.35 5.48
C PHE A 106 11.05 10.63 5.83
N ASP A 107 10.42 9.96 4.86
CA ASP A 107 9.20 9.17 5.05
C ASP A 107 9.44 7.68 5.33
N GLY A 108 10.72 7.30 5.47
CA GLY A 108 11.19 5.95 5.76
C GLY A 108 11.29 4.99 4.60
N CYS A 109 11.12 5.48 3.37
CA CYS A 109 11.44 4.69 2.19
C CYS A 109 12.95 4.54 2.07
N ILE A 110 13.41 3.30 2.03
CA ILE A 110 14.82 2.93 1.86
C ILE A 110 14.99 2.47 0.42
N GLU A 111 15.57 3.32 -0.43
CA GLU A 111 15.95 2.95 -1.79
C GLU A 111 17.31 2.24 -1.76
N VAL A 112 17.36 1.05 -2.34
CA VAL A 112 18.55 0.20 -2.31
C VAL A 112 19.08 0.01 -3.73
N ASP A 113 20.38 0.23 -3.89
CA ASP A 113 21.11 -0.01 -5.12
C ASP A 113 22.35 -0.88 -4.82
N MET A 114 22.23 -2.18 -5.12
CA MET A 114 23.20 -3.21 -4.79
C MET A 114 23.85 -3.75 -6.07
N LYS A 115 25.18 -3.89 -6.07
CA LYS A 115 25.94 -4.39 -7.21
C LYS A 115 26.85 -5.51 -6.78
N VAL A 116 26.91 -6.58 -7.57
CA VAL A 116 27.87 -7.68 -7.40
C VAL A 116 28.81 -7.74 -8.61
N MET A 117 30.09 -8.01 -8.37
CA MET A 117 31.10 -8.15 -9.42
C MET A 117 32.25 -9.06 -8.95
N PRO A 118 32.97 -9.74 -9.86
CA PRO A 118 34.25 -10.35 -9.53
C PRO A 118 35.26 -9.30 -9.03
N ARG A 119 36.10 -9.63 -8.05
CA ARG A 119 37.07 -8.69 -7.47
C ARG A 119 38.15 -8.22 -8.45
N GLY A 120 38.38 -8.97 -9.54
CA GLY A 120 39.42 -8.69 -10.51
C GLY A 120 40.83 -8.82 -9.93
N ARG A 121 41.76 -7.98 -10.40
CA ARG A 121 43.14 -7.89 -9.90
C ARG A 121 43.37 -6.53 -9.24
N THR A 122 44.10 -6.53 -8.13
CA THR A 122 44.60 -5.30 -7.50
C THR A 122 45.76 -4.71 -8.31
N VAL A 123 46.08 -3.44 -8.07
CA VAL A 123 47.22 -2.76 -8.69
C VAL A 123 48.54 -3.52 -8.48
N PRO A 124 48.91 -3.95 -7.25
CA PRO A 124 50.11 -4.77 -7.03
C PRO A 124 50.12 -6.10 -7.81
N GLU A 125 48.97 -6.76 -7.95
CA GLU A 125 48.83 -8.00 -8.74
C GLU A 125 49.01 -7.75 -10.25
N VAL A 126 48.58 -6.60 -10.76
CA VAL A 126 48.78 -6.19 -12.17
C VAL A 126 50.25 -5.87 -12.45
N PHE A 127 50.93 -5.18 -11.53
CA PHE A 127 52.34 -4.83 -11.66
C PHE A 127 53.30 -5.97 -11.25
N GLY A 128 52.79 -7.14 -10.87
CA GLY A 128 53.60 -8.31 -10.50
C GLY A 128 54.34 -8.18 -9.17
N LEU A 129 53.97 -7.19 -8.35
CA LEU A 129 54.52 -6.98 -7.00
C LEU A 129 54.02 -8.05 -6.02
N THR A 130 52.84 -8.59 -6.29
CA THR A 130 52.25 -9.72 -5.55
C THR A 130 51.74 -10.76 -6.55
N LYS A 131 51.74 -12.03 -6.12
CA LYS A 131 51.21 -13.11 -6.95
C LYS A 131 49.69 -12.92 -7.13
N PRO A 132 49.16 -12.82 -8.37
CA PRO A 132 47.73 -12.70 -8.59
C PRO A 132 47.02 -13.96 -8.11
N ARG A 133 45.88 -13.82 -7.40
CA ARG A 133 45.01 -14.99 -7.19
C ARG A 133 44.49 -15.48 -8.54
N GLN A 134 44.39 -16.79 -8.71
CA GLN A 134 43.90 -17.38 -9.93
C GLN A 134 42.40 -17.05 -10.06
N LEU A 135 42.02 -16.25 -11.06
CA LEU A 135 40.64 -15.88 -11.33
C LEU A 135 39.92 -17.04 -12.04
N ARG A 136 39.61 -18.09 -11.28
CA ARG A 136 38.51 -19.01 -11.60
C ARG A 136 37.42 -18.71 -10.60
N PHE A 137 36.37 -18.05 -11.09
CA PHE A 137 35.23 -17.68 -10.27
C PHE A 137 33.98 -18.30 -10.88
N GLU A 138 33.12 -18.79 -10.00
CA GLU A 138 31.77 -19.19 -10.32
C GLU A 138 30.87 -18.68 -9.20
N LEU A 139 29.90 -17.82 -9.54
CA LEU A 139 28.86 -17.41 -8.60
C LEU A 139 27.67 -18.34 -8.80
N ASN A 140 27.66 -19.48 -8.11
CA ASN A 140 26.59 -20.47 -8.28
C ASN A 140 25.26 -19.96 -7.70
N ARG A 141 25.31 -19.08 -6.69
CA ARG A 141 24.11 -18.60 -6.01
C ARG A 141 24.35 -17.29 -5.27
N LEU A 142 23.38 -16.39 -5.30
CA LEU A 142 23.31 -15.21 -4.44
C LEU A 142 21.85 -14.88 -4.10
N TRP A 143 21.51 -14.89 -2.82
CA TRP A 143 20.19 -14.59 -2.29
C TRP A 143 20.28 -13.48 -1.23
N LEU A 144 19.25 -12.65 -1.18
CA LEU A 144 19.01 -11.72 -0.08
C LEU A 144 18.04 -12.37 0.91
N GLU A 145 18.38 -12.36 2.18
CA GLU A 145 17.50 -12.83 3.26
C GLU A 145 17.22 -11.70 4.24
N ILE A 146 15.94 -11.49 4.54
CA ILE A 146 15.44 -10.55 5.53
C ILE A 146 14.80 -11.39 6.66
N PRO A 147 15.53 -11.64 7.76
CA PRO A 147 15.03 -12.42 8.89
C PRO A 147 14.07 -11.56 9.73
N LEU A 148 12.78 -11.88 9.72
CA LEU A 148 11.74 -11.15 10.44
C LEU A 148 11.39 -11.82 11.77
N ASN A 149 11.07 -10.99 12.75
CA ASN A 149 10.51 -11.40 14.03
C ASN A 149 9.16 -12.10 13.81
N PRO A 150 8.95 -13.35 14.27
CA PRO A 150 7.68 -14.07 14.10
C PRO A 150 6.48 -13.39 14.77
N LYS A 151 6.72 -12.53 15.78
CA LYS A 151 5.64 -11.71 16.38
C LYS A 151 5.17 -10.60 15.44
N VAL A 152 6.03 -10.19 14.50
CA VAL A 152 5.75 -9.19 13.47
C VAL A 152 5.21 -9.87 12.22
N ALA A 153 5.93 -10.83 11.61
CA ALA A 153 5.50 -11.47 10.37
C ALA A 153 4.34 -12.47 10.61
N LYS A 154 3.09 -12.00 10.51
CA LYS A 154 1.86 -12.81 10.69
C LYS A 154 0.87 -12.69 9.53
N LEU A 155 0.86 -11.55 8.87
CA LEU A 155 -0.01 -11.16 7.78
C LEU A 155 0.86 -10.79 6.57
N PHE A 156 0.27 -10.88 5.38
CA PHE A 156 0.90 -10.48 4.14
C PHE A 156 -0.06 -9.75 3.21
N SER A 157 0.50 -8.98 2.28
CA SER A 157 -0.16 -8.50 1.06
C SER A 157 0.87 -8.49 -0.07
N PHE A 158 0.52 -8.88 -1.29
CA PHE A 158 1.43 -8.82 -2.44
C PHE A 158 0.76 -8.41 -3.75
N TYR A 159 1.57 -7.85 -4.65
CA TYR A 159 1.17 -7.49 -6.00
C TYR A 159 2.36 -7.69 -6.97
N PRO A 160 2.14 -8.22 -8.19
CA PRO A 160 0.87 -8.68 -8.76
C PRO A 160 0.34 -9.96 -8.09
N ASN A 161 -0.97 -10.21 -8.19
CA ASN A 161 -1.55 -11.47 -7.71
C ASN A 161 -1.05 -12.67 -8.55
N SER A 162 -0.81 -13.82 -7.93
CA SER A 162 -0.38 -15.06 -8.59
C SER A 162 -0.71 -16.27 -7.72
N PRO A 163 -0.56 -17.50 -8.23
CA PRO A 163 -0.53 -18.68 -7.38
C PRO A 163 0.61 -18.61 -6.35
N VAL A 164 0.39 -19.24 -5.19
CA VAL A 164 1.38 -19.43 -4.12
C VAL A 164 1.62 -20.93 -3.94
N TYR A 165 2.90 -21.32 -3.89
CA TYR A 165 3.32 -22.73 -3.85
C TYR A 165 3.80 -23.06 -2.45
N LEU A 166 3.18 -24.05 -1.80
CA LEU A 166 3.51 -24.46 -0.45
C LEU A 166 4.52 -25.60 -0.44
N ALA A 167 5.21 -25.79 0.69
CA ALA A 167 6.26 -26.79 0.86
C ALA A 167 5.78 -28.24 0.65
N ASP A 168 4.52 -28.53 0.95
CA ASP A 168 3.89 -29.84 0.75
C ASP A 168 3.46 -30.11 -0.71
N GLY A 169 3.69 -29.16 -1.63
CA GLY A 169 3.28 -29.24 -3.03
C GLY A 169 1.89 -28.67 -3.32
N THR A 170 1.14 -28.22 -2.30
CA THR A 170 -0.13 -27.53 -2.47
C THR A 170 0.05 -26.21 -3.23
N VAL A 171 -0.86 -25.92 -4.15
CA VAL A 171 -0.93 -24.64 -4.87
C VAL A 171 -2.18 -23.89 -4.44
N ILE A 172 -2.00 -22.68 -3.89
CA ILE A 172 -3.10 -21.76 -3.64
C ILE A 172 -3.31 -20.96 -4.92
N ASP A 173 -4.40 -21.23 -5.63
CA ASP A 173 -4.75 -20.55 -6.87
C ASP A 173 -5.13 -19.08 -6.63
N THR A 174 -5.01 -18.28 -7.70
CA THR A 174 -5.41 -16.88 -7.68
C THR A 174 -6.90 -16.74 -7.41
N SER A 175 -7.25 -15.93 -6.42
CA SER A 175 -8.61 -15.50 -6.14
C SER A 175 -8.63 -14.01 -5.81
N PRO A 176 -9.81 -13.37 -5.74
CA PRO A 176 -9.89 -11.96 -5.34
C PRO A 176 -9.32 -11.65 -3.95
N THR A 177 -9.07 -12.66 -3.12
CA THR A 177 -8.49 -12.53 -1.78
C THR A 177 -7.17 -13.26 -1.58
N SER A 178 -6.60 -13.91 -2.62
CA SER A 178 -5.36 -14.70 -2.47
C SER A 178 -4.11 -13.84 -2.31
N SER A 179 -4.19 -12.54 -2.60
CA SER A 179 -3.07 -11.61 -2.53
C SER A 179 -2.78 -11.08 -1.13
N ALA A 180 -3.65 -11.31 -0.14
CA ALA A 180 -3.43 -10.86 1.23
C ALA A 180 -4.14 -11.75 2.25
N GLY A 181 -3.66 -11.72 3.49
CA GLY A 181 -4.25 -12.49 4.59
C GLY A 181 -3.21 -12.93 5.60
N ARG A 182 -3.52 -14.01 6.33
CA ARG A 182 -2.62 -14.63 7.29
C ARG A 182 -1.55 -15.43 6.56
N LEU A 183 -0.31 -15.33 7.03
CA LEU A 183 0.78 -16.17 6.54
C LEU A 183 0.44 -17.65 6.72
N ASN A 184 0.84 -18.46 5.74
CA ASN A 184 0.74 -19.90 5.83
C ASN A 184 1.59 -20.42 6.99
N ASP A 185 1.20 -21.54 7.59
CA ASP A 185 1.97 -22.17 8.68
C ASP A 185 3.19 -22.97 8.17
N GLN A 186 3.39 -23.00 6.84
CA GLN A 186 4.47 -23.71 6.15
C GLN A 186 5.20 -22.78 5.17
N ASN A 187 6.41 -23.19 4.76
CA ASN A 187 7.17 -22.44 3.77
C ASN A 187 6.36 -22.27 2.49
N SER A 188 6.48 -21.10 1.89
CA SER A 188 5.80 -20.78 0.64
C SER A 188 6.72 -20.08 -0.33
N ALA A 189 6.43 -20.23 -1.62
CA ALA A 189 7.15 -19.66 -2.73
C ALA A 189 6.18 -18.96 -3.68
N MET A 190 6.66 -17.89 -4.32
CA MET A 190 5.90 -17.12 -5.27
C MET A 190 6.81 -16.57 -6.39
N PRO A 191 6.23 -16.28 -7.57
CA PRO A 191 6.94 -15.52 -8.61
C PRO A 191 7.25 -14.09 -8.16
N PHE A 192 8.00 -13.37 -9.00
CA PHE A 192 8.37 -11.98 -8.75
C PHE A 192 7.19 -11.13 -8.29
N LYS A 193 7.39 -10.40 -7.19
CA LYS A 193 6.45 -9.42 -6.64
C LYS A 193 7.05 -8.03 -6.72
N SER A 194 6.29 -7.14 -7.34
CA SER A 194 6.65 -5.73 -7.38
C SER A 194 6.38 -5.05 -6.04
N LEU A 195 5.36 -5.49 -5.31
CA LEU A 195 5.07 -5.08 -3.93
C LEU A 195 4.82 -6.35 -3.10
N LEU A 196 5.43 -6.44 -1.93
CA LEU A 196 5.14 -7.46 -0.92
C LEU A 196 5.24 -6.79 0.45
N TRP A 197 4.24 -6.95 1.29
CA TRP A 197 4.25 -6.48 2.68
C TRP A 197 4.12 -7.68 3.61
N LEU A 198 4.92 -7.68 4.68
CA LEU A 198 4.88 -8.67 5.75
C LEU A 198 4.79 -7.93 7.08
N GLY A 199 3.81 -8.29 7.91
CA GLY A 199 3.60 -7.59 9.18
C GLY A 199 2.48 -8.18 10.01
N ASN A 200 1.98 -7.41 10.96
CA ASN A 200 0.86 -7.75 11.82
C ASN A 200 -0.18 -6.62 11.79
N ASP A 201 -1.11 -6.62 12.74
CA ASP A 201 -2.19 -5.64 12.80
C ASP A 201 -1.71 -4.20 13.08
N ASP A 202 -0.45 -3.99 13.51
CA ASP A 202 0.07 -2.71 13.99
C ASP A 202 1.25 -2.17 13.16
N LEU A 203 2.11 -3.06 12.64
CA LEU A 203 3.34 -2.68 11.93
C LEU A 203 3.85 -3.80 11.01
N GLY A 204 4.84 -3.48 10.18
CA GLY A 204 5.44 -4.44 9.26
C GLY A 204 6.55 -3.83 8.41
N ILE A 205 6.90 -4.52 7.34
CA ILE A 205 7.86 -4.06 6.35
C ILE A 205 7.37 -4.39 4.93
N GLY A 206 7.42 -3.39 4.06
CA GLY A 206 7.21 -3.56 2.64
C GLY A 206 8.54 -3.78 1.91
N TRP A 207 8.52 -4.74 1.00
CA TRP A 207 9.43 -4.95 -0.11
C TRP A 207 8.82 -4.37 -1.38
N ALA A 208 9.63 -3.69 -2.20
CA ALA A 208 9.22 -3.34 -3.54
C ALA A 208 10.37 -3.40 -4.56
N ALA A 209 10.07 -3.77 -5.79
CA ALA A 209 11.02 -3.78 -6.91
C ALA A 209 10.30 -3.42 -8.21
N GLU A 210 10.92 -2.56 -9.02
CA GLU A 210 10.32 -2.12 -10.29
C GLU A 210 10.39 -3.20 -11.37
N SER A 211 11.38 -4.08 -11.32
CA SER A 211 11.49 -5.24 -12.21
C SER A 211 12.37 -6.34 -11.61
N ASP A 212 12.31 -7.51 -12.22
CA ASP A 212 13.21 -8.65 -12.02
C ASP A 212 14.44 -8.57 -12.95
N LYS A 213 14.78 -7.37 -13.45
CA LYS A 213 15.94 -7.20 -14.34
C LYS A 213 17.21 -7.69 -13.64
N ASN A 214 17.96 -8.52 -14.36
CA ASN A 214 19.16 -9.25 -13.89
C ASN A 214 18.91 -10.38 -12.88
N TRP A 215 17.67 -10.68 -12.50
CA TRP A 215 17.38 -11.83 -11.65
C TRP A 215 17.43 -13.10 -12.48
N GLN A 216 17.90 -14.19 -11.87
CA GLN A 216 18.00 -15.49 -12.50
C GLN A 216 17.63 -16.61 -11.50
N PRO A 217 16.38 -16.64 -11.01
CA PRO A 217 15.91 -17.78 -10.23
C PRO A 217 15.84 -19.02 -11.12
N GLU A 218 16.11 -20.20 -10.56
CA GLU A 218 16.03 -21.49 -11.27
C GLU A 218 14.60 -21.77 -11.78
N HIS A 219 13.60 -21.28 -11.03
CA HIS A 219 12.19 -21.38 -11.38
C HIS A 219 11.48 -20.03 -11.20
N ASP A 220 10.78 -19.57 -12.25
CA ASP A 220 10.03 -18.31 -12.25
C ASP A 220 8.99 -18.22 -11.13
N ASN A 221 8.43 -19.35 -10.70
CA ASN A 221 7.43 -19.42 -9.64
C ASN A 221 8.01 -19.39 -8.21
N ARG A 222 9.34 -19.26 -8.07
CA ARG A 222 10.07 -19.31 -6.80
C ARG A 222 11.00 -18.13 -6.60
N ALA A 223 10.79 -17.00 -7.26
CA ALA A 223 11.65 -15.81 -7.12
C ALA A 223 11.67 -15.25 -5.68
N LEU A 224 10.57 -15.35 -4.93
CA LEU A 224 10.48 -14.99 -3.52
C LEU A 224 9.99 -16.19 -2.69
N GLU A 225 10.55 -16.35 -1.49
CA GLU A 225 10.17 -17.40 -0.54
C GLU A 225 9.91 -16.80 0.86
N ILE A 226 8.93 -17.35 1.58
CA ILE A 226 8.69 -17.11 3.00
C ILE A 226 9.01 -18.41 3.72
N ILE A 227 10.04 -18.38 4.57
CA ILE A 227 10.60 -19.58 5.21
C ILE A 227 10.43 -19.47 6.72
N HIS A 228 9.71 -20.44 7.29
CA HIS A 228 9.47 -20.57 8.72
C HIS A 228 10.64 -21.33 9.36
N GLN A 229 11.24 -20.70 10.37
CA GLN A 229 12.27 -21.28 11.23
C GLN A 229 11.84 -21.09 12.69
N HIS A 230 12.44 -21.84 13.62
CA HIS A 230 11.96 -21.93 15.01
C HIS A 230 11.68 -20.56 15.67
N ASN A 231 12.55 -19.57 15.44
CA ASN A 231 12.44 -18.22 16.02
C ASN A 231 12.44 -17.09 14.98
N THR A 232 12.24 -17.41 13.69
CA THR A 232 12.39 -16.45 12.60
C THR A 232 11.47 -16.78 11.43
N VAL A 233 10.92 -15.77 10.78
CA VAL A 233 10.33 -15.88 9.43
C VAL A 233 11.24 -15.19 8.44
N VAL A 234 11.85 -15.91 7.51
CA VAL A 234 12.78 -15.34 6.53
C VAL A 234 12.06 -15.03 5.24
N LEU A 235 12.03 -13.75 4.84
CA LEU A 235 11.78 -13.39 3.45
C LEU A 235 13.07 -13.57 2.67
N ARG A 236 13.09 -14.55 1.75
CA ARG A 236 14.22 -14.81 0.86
C ARG A 236 13.89 -14.35 -0.55
N VAL A 237 14.82 -13.59 -1.13
CA VAL A 237 14.76 -13.09 -2.50
C VAL A 237 15.88 -13.77 -3.30
N ARG A 238 15.50 -14.55 -4.30
CA ARG A 238 16.45 -15.32 -5.11
C ARG A 238 16.96 -14.49 -6.28
N LEU A 239 18.01 -13.70 -6.02
CA LEU A 239 18.60 -12.83 -7.04
C LEU A 239 19.28 -13.66 -8.15
N LEU A 240 20.12 -14.63 -7.77
CA LEU A 240 20.85 -15.50 -8.70
C LEU A 240 20.86 -16.94 -8.19
N ASP A 241 20.44 -17.89 -9.02
CA ASP A 241 20.62 -19.35 -8.82
C ASP A 241 21.65 -19.96 -9.79
N SER A 242 22.36 -19.11 -10.52
CA SER A 242 23.42 -19.50 -11.44
C SER A 242 24.33 -18.32 -11.71
N GLN A 243 25.50 -18.60 -12.32
CA GLN A 243 26.42 -17.55 -12.74
C GLN A 243 25.70 -16.57 -13.71
N PRO A 244 25.79 -15.25 -13.48
CA PRO A 244 25.25 -14.23 -14.40
C PRO A 244 25.56 -14.54 -15.87
N ILE A 245 24.52 -14.63 -16.70
CA ILE A 245 24.67 -14.87 -18.15
C ILE A 245 25.64 -13.87 -18.78
N GLN A 246 25.63 -12.62 -18.31
CA GLN A 246 26.51 -11.56 -18.78
C GLN A 246 28.00 -11.85 -18.52
N TRP A 247 28.31 -12.70 -17.53
CA TRP A 247 29.68 -13.10 -17.22
C TRP A 247 30.09 -14.39 -17.92
N GLN A 248 29.15 -15.26 -18.32
CA GLN A 248 29.46 -16.59 -18.86
C GLN A 248 30.35 -16.54 -20.12
N GLN A 249 30.15 -15.57 -21.03
CA GLN A 249 31.01 -15.41 -22.20
C GLN A 249 32.37 -14.74 -21.87
N ALA A 250 32.39 -13.84 -20.88
CA ALA A 250 33.60 -13.11 -20.48
C ALA A 250 34.51 -13.91 -19.51
N ALA A 251 33.96 -14.93 -18.83
CA ALA A 251 34.66 -15.78 -17.87
C ALA A 251 35.54 -16.87 -18.52
N GLN A 252 35.58 -16.93 -19.86
CA GLN A 252 36.49 -17.84 -20.57
C GLN A 252 37.94 -17.34 -20.48
N PRO A 253 38.89 -18.13 -19.94
CA PRO A 253 40.27 -17.71 -19.72
C PRO A 253 41.00 -17.21 -20.97
N GLU A 254 40.64 -17.72 -22.15
CA GLU A 254 41.19 -17.31 -23.45
C GLU A 254 40.86 -15.86 -23.85
N ASN A 255 39.85 -15.22 -23.24
CA ASN A 255 39.39 -13.90 -23.67
C ASN A 255 40.18 -12.73 -23.06
N GLY A 256 41.05 -12.98 -22.07
CA GLY A 256 41.91 -11.95 -21.48
C GLY A 256 41.17 -10.81 -20.75
N ILE A 257 39.87 -10.97 -20.50
CA ILE A 257 39.02 -9.95 -19.86
C ILE A 257 39.24 -10.00 -18.35
N ASN A 258 39.77 -8.91 -17.79
CA ASN A 258 40.00 -8.75 -16.34
C ASN A 258 39.01 -7.77 -15.68
N ALA A 259 38.07 -7.20 -16.46
CA ALA A 259 37.08 -6.24 -15.99
C ALA A 259 35.68 -6.69 -16.41
N PHE A 260 34.82 -6.97 -15.43
CA PHE A 260 33.46 -7.45 -15.64
C PHE A 260 32.47 -6.33 -15.33
N GLN A 261 31.43 -6.20 -16.14
CA GLN A 261 30.33 -5.29 -15.82
C GLN A 261 29.62 -5.77 -14.54
N PRO A 262 29.43 -4.91 -13.53
CA PRO A 262 28.69 -5.26 -12.34
C PRO A 262 27.25 -5.64 -12.66
N ILE A 263 26.71 -6.60 -11.90
CA ILE A 263 25.29 -6.94 -11.94
C ILE A 263 24.59 -6.14 -10.85
N ALA A 264 23.66 -5.28 -11.25
CA ALA A 264 22.95 -4.38 -10.34
C ALA A 264 21.52 -4.86 -10.05
N PHE A 265 21.12 -4.71 -8.79
CA PHE A 265 19.79 -4.97 -8.26
C PHE A 265 19.28 -3.71 -7.56
N SER A 266 18.09 -3.24 -7.95
CA SER A 266 17.43 -2.08 -7.34
C SER A 266 16.10 -2.50 -6.73
N PHE A 267 15.93 -2.21 -5.44
CA PHE A 267 14.71 -2.50 -4.69
C PHE A 267 14.49 -1.46 -3.60
N ILE A 268 13.36 -1.57 -2.89
CA ILE A 268 12.93 -0.67 -1.84
C ILE A 268 12.54 -1.50 -0.61
N LEU A 269 12.91 -1.00 0.56
CA LEU A 269 12.34 -1.43 1.84
C LEU A 269 11.58 -0.26 2.48
N GLN A 270 10.42 -0.54 3.08
CA GLN A 270 9.59 0.49 3.72
C GLN A 270 9.00 -0.06 5.02
N PRO A 271 9.59 0.26 6.19
CA PRO A 271 8.98 -0.06 7.47
C PRO A 271 7.65 0.69 7.63
N THR A 272 6.64 -0.01 8.13
CA THR A 272 5.29 0.50 8.40
C THR A 272 5.01 0.49 9.92
N PRO A 273 4.07 1.32 10.41
CA PRO A 273 3.28 2.31 9.68
C PRO A 273 4.13 3.47 9.13
N VAL A 274 3.74 4.01 7.98
CA VAL A 274 4.56 5.00 7.27
C VAL A 274 4.49 6.39 7.88
N LYS A 275 3.45 6.64 8.69
CA LYS A 275 3.23 7.81 9.51
C LYS A 275 2.32 7.45 10.68
N THR A 276 2.20 8.33 11.66
CA THR A 276 1.34 8.11 12.82
C THR A 276 -0.12 7.97 12.39
N PHE A 277 -0.75 6.85 12.75
CA PHE A 277 -2.18 6.65 12.53
C PHE A 277 -2.97 7.66 13.38
N PRO A 278 -3.97 8.36 12.81
CA PRO A 278 -4.71 9.38 13.54
C PRO A 278 -5.54 8.76 14.66
N ARG A 279 -5.60 9.45 15.81
CA ARG A 279 -6.45 9.03 16.95
C ARG A 279 -7.93 9.06 16.59
N GLN A 280 -8.34 9.98 15.71
CA GLN A 280 -9.66 10.01 15.08
C GLN A 280 -9.53 9.56 13.60
N PRO A 281 -9.79 8.28 13.27
CA PRO A 281 -9.63 7.78 11.90
C PRO A 281 -10.81 8.10 10.98
N TYR A 282 -11.96 8.54 11.52
CA TYR A 282 -13.13 8.94 10.75
C TYR A 282 -12.96 10.40 10.29
N LEU A 283 -12.14 10.60 9.26
CA LEU A 283 -11.68 11.93 8.83
C LEU A 283 -12.77 12.81 8.20
N HIS A 284 -13.78 12.19 7.60
CA HIS A 284 -14.89 12.87 6.93
C HIS A 284 -16.15 12.01 6.92
N ASN A 285 -17.28 12.64 6.58
CA ASN A 285 -18.52 11.99 6.23
C ASN A 285 -18.78 12.22 4.74
N ALA A 286 -18.23 11.35 3.90
CA ALA A 286 -18.28 11.53 2.46
C ALA A 286 -19.49 10.87 1.78
N LEU A 287 -20.06 11.59 0.81
CA LEU A 287 -20.93 11.01 -0.22
C LEU A 287 -20.20 11.01 -1.56
N HIS A 288 -20.19 9.87 -2.25
CA HIS A 288 -19.46 9.70 -3.52
C HIS A 288 -20.39 9.47 -4.70
N LEU A 289 -20.74 10.53 -5.41
CA LEU A 289 -21.68 10.49 -6.52
C LEU A 289 -21.07 9.89 -7.79
N ASP A 290 -21.88 9.18 -8.59
CA ASP A 290 -21.51 8.46 -9.83
C ASP A 290 -20.46 7.36 -9.69
N CYS A 291 -20.21 6.87 -8.48
CA CYS A 291 -19.47 5.63 -8.30
C CYS A 291 -20.43 4.44 -8.23
N PHE A 292 -20.37 3.54 -9.20
CA PHE A 292 -21.31 2.40 -9.38
C PHE A 292 -22.76 2.82 -9.70
N VAL A 293 -23.44 3.57 -8.82
CA VAL A 293 -24.77 4.17 -9.09
C VAL A 293 -24.58 5.44 -9.93
N LYS A 294 -25.08 5.46 -11.16
CA LYS A 294 -24.92 6.58 -12.10
C LYS A 294 -26.13 7.52 -12.11
N ILE A 295 -25.90 8.80 -11.88
CA ILE A 295 -26.87 9.90 -11.95
C ILE A 295 -27.26 10.14 -13.41
N LYS A 296 -28.56 10.30 -13.65
CA LYS A 296 -29.11 10.75 -14.94
C LYS A 296 -29.05 12.28 -15.03
N GLY A 297 -28.73 12.83 -16.20
CA GLY A 297 -28.59 14.29 -16.38
C GLY A 297 -27.32 14.87 -15.73
N ASN A 298 -27.15 16.19 -15.65
CA ASN A 298 -25.92 16.78 -15.10
C ASN A 298 -25.96 16.92 -13.57
N TYR A 299 -24.81 17.01 -12.91
CA TYR A 299 -24.74 17.15 -11.46
C TYR A 299 -25.39 18.44 -10.96
N ILE A 300 -25.21 19.56 -11.67
CA ILE A 300 -25.82 20.84 -11.28
C ILE A 300 -27.35 20.73 -11.21
N ASP A 301 -27.97 20.06 -12.18
CA ASP A 301 -29.41 19.87 -12.22
C ASP A 301 -29.86 18.86 -11.15
N PHE A 302 -29.12 17.76 -10.99
CA PHE A 302 -29.41 16.73 -10.00
C PHE A 302 -29.35 17.29 -8.57
N LEU A 303 -28.32 18.06 -8.22
CA LEU A 303 -28.14 18.59 -6.88
C LEU A 303 -29.05 19.79 -6.56
N ALA A 304 -29.51 20.52 -7.58
CA ALA A 304 -30.46 21.62 -7.39
C ALA A 304 -31.91 21.15 -7.13
N GLN A 305 -32.23 19.89 -7.42
CA GLN A 305 -33.57 19.34 -7.17
C GLN A 305 -33.83 19.11 -5.68
N GLN A 306 -35.08 19.35 -5.26
CA GLN A 306 -35.62 18.90 -3.96
C GLN A 306 -34.73 19.26 -2.75
N ASP A 307 -34.11 20.45 -2.77
CA ASP A 307 -33.22 20.92 -1.71
C ASP A 307 -32.11 19.91 -1.34
N ARG A 308 -31.63 19.12 -2.31
CA ARG A 308 -30.66 18.05 -2.06
C ARG A 308 -29.40 18.54 -1.38
N TYR A 309 -28.91 19.76 -1.68
CA TYR A 309 -27.79 20.35 -0.93
C TYR A 309 -28.07 20.46 0.58
N ASP A 310 -29.28 20.87 0.97
CA ASP A 310 -29.68 20.96 2.38
C ASP A 310 -29.90 19.57 2.99
N ARG A 311 -30.40 18.61 2.21
CA ARG A 311 -30.47 17.21 2.63
C ARG A 311 -29.08 16.65 2.96
N LEU A 312 -28.08 16.87 2.10
CA LEU A 312 -26.69 16.44 2.36
C LEU A 312 -26.22 16.92 3.73
N LYS A 313 -26.41 18.23 4.00
CA LYS A 313 -26.02 18.82 5.29
C LYS A 313 -26.79 18.21 6.46
N THR A 314 -28.09 18.03 6.31
CA THR A 314 -28.97 17.47 7.33
C THR A 314 -28.62 16.01 7.67
N MET A 315 -28.20 15.23 6.67
CA MET A 315 -27.72 13.85 6.83
C MET A 315 -26.28 13.77 7.37
N GLY A 316 -25.64 14.92 7.62
CA GLY A 316 -24.31 14.97 8.23
C GLY A 316 -23.15 14.83 7.25
N VAL A 317 -23.40 14.90 5.93
CA VAL A 317 -22.34 14.97 4.92
C VAL A 317 -21.53 16.24 5.13
N ASP A 318 -20.21 16.09 5.21
CA ASP A 318 -19.26 17.21 5.24
C ASP A 318 -18.33 17.22 4.02
N THR A 319 -18.41 16.18 3.19
CA THR A 319 -17.54 16.00 2.02
C THR A 319 -18.32 15.39 0.86
N LEU A 320 -18.31 16.05 -0.29
CA LEU A 320 -18.91 15.58 -1.53
C LEU A 320 -17.81 15.22 -2.52
N ILE A 321 -17.79 13.96 -2.95
CA ILE A 321 -16.86 13.49 -3.98
C ILE A 321 -17.62 13.43 -5.31
N LEU A 322 -17.16 14.23 -6.26
CA LEU A 322 -17.69 14.25 -7.61
C LEU A 322 -16.87 13.29 -8.47
N HIS A 323 -17.42 12.12 -8.76
CA HIS A 323 -16.76 11.16 -9.67
C HIS A 323 -16.86 11.64 -11.13
N GLU A 324 -16.21 10.89 -12.04
CA GLU A 324 -16.06 11.05 -13.50
C GLU A 324 -16.83 12.20 -14.21
N LYS A 325 -18.14 12.35 -14.00
CA LYS A 325 -19.03 13.30 -14.70
C LYS A 325 -18.89 14.78 -14.32
N TRP A 326 -18.06 15.12 -13.33
CA TRP A 326 -17.78 16.53 -13.03
C TRP A 326 -17.11 17.24 -14.22
N ASN A 327 -16.39 16.48 -15.05
CA ASN A 327 -15.87 16.88 -16.34
C ASN A 327 -16.50 16.05 -17.49
N LYS A 328 -16.38 16.49 -18.75
CA LYS A 328 -16.85 15.77 -19.95
C LYS A 328 -15.82 14.77 -20.47
N SER A 329 -14.55 15.12 -20.39
CA SER A 329 -13.46 14.20 -20.73
C SER A 329 -12.99 13.52 -19.45
N GLN A 330 -12.95 12.18 -19.45
CA GLN A 330 -12.42 11.39 -18.34
C GLN A 330 -10.99 11.81 -18.04
N ASN A 331 -10.67 11.92 -16.75
CA ASN A 331 -9.33 12.25 -16.26
C ASN A 331 -8.67 13.49 -16.92
N ALA A 332 -9.49 14.46 -17.34
CA ALA A 332 -9.02 15.71 -17.91
C ALA A 332 -9.14 16.85 -16.90
N PHE A 333 -8.27 17.83 -17.06
CA PHE A 333 -8.25 19.07 -16.28
C PHE A 333 -8.67 20.29 -17.12
N GLU A 334 -8.93 20.09 -18.42
CA GLU A 334 -9.63 21.03 -19.28
C GLU A 334 -11.14 20.90 -19.09
N LEU A 335 -11.77 21.97 -18.62
CA LEU A 335 -13.21 22.04 -18.50
C LEU A 335 -13.83 22.71 -19.73
N SER A 336 -14.99 22.20 -20.15
CA SER A 336 -15.88 22.93 -21.04
C SER A 336 -16.51 24.14 -20.34
N GLU A 337 -17.10 25.06 -21.10
CA GLU A 337 -17.83 26.21 -20.52
C GLU A 337 -18.95 25.74 -19.56
N PHE A 338 -19.66 24.68 -19.95
CA PHE A 338 -20.71 24.09 -19.11
C PHE A 338 -20.15 23.51 -17.81
N THR A 339 -19.10 22.70 -17.88
CA THR A 339 -18.52 22.05 -16.68
C THR A 339 -17.82 23.05 -15.77
N THR A 340 -17.27 24.13 -16.32
CA THR A 340 -16.80 25.31 -15.58
C THR A 340 -17.92 25.90 -14.72
N ARG A 341 -19.10 26.14 -15.30
CA ARG A 341 -20.26 26.70 -14.58
C ARG A 341 -20.78 25.72 -13.51
N GLN A 342 -20.89 24.44 -13.88
CA GLN A 342 -21.32 23.38 -12.98
C GLN A 342 -20.43 23.29 -11.74
N LEU A 343 -19.10 23.21 -11.93
CA LEU A 343 -18.19 23.06 -10.81
C LEU A 343 -18.24 24.27 -9.88
N LYS A 344 -18.26 25.50 -10.42
CA LYS A 344 -18.38 26.73 -9.62
C LYS A 344 -19.65 26.75 -8.77
N GLU A 345 -20.79 26.40 -9.36
CA GLU A 345 -22.06 26.38 -8.63
C GLU A 345 -22.05 25.31 -7.52
N ILE A 346 -21.60 24.09 -7.84
CA ILE A 346 -21.56 22.99 -6.85
C ILE A 346 -20.65 23.35 -5.68
N VAL A 347 -19.44 23.84 -5.95
CA VAL A 347 -18.50 24.25 -4.90
C VAL A 347 -19.10 25.37 -4.06
N ALA A 348 -19.66 26.41 -4.67
CA ALA A 348 -20.27 27.52 -3.94
C ALA A 348 -21.45 27.06 -3.05
N GLN A 349 -22.32 26.18 -3.53
CA GLN A 349 -23.46 25.66 -2.76
C GLN A 349 -23.04 24.73 -1.63
N CYS A 350 -22.01 23.91 -1.84
CA CYS A 350 -21.44 23.04 -0.81
C CYS A 350 -20.75 23.88 0.27
N HIS A 351 -19.92 24.84 -0.09
CA HIS A 351 -19.20 25.71 0.85
C HIS A 351 -20.13 26.56 1.71
N LYS A 352 -21.25 27.06 1.17
CA LYS A 352 -22.32 27.73 1.97
C LYS A 352 -22.85 26.87 3.12
N ARG A 353 -22.71 25.54 3.02
CA ARG A 353 -23.18 24.54 3.99
C ARG A 353 -22.02 23.91 4.77
N GLY A 354 -20.78 24.35 4.53
CA GLY A 354 -19.57 23.76 5.10
C GLY A 354 -19.33 22.32 4.64
N ILE A 355 -19.66 22.02 3.37
CA ILE A 355 -19.37 20.75 2.70
C ILE A 355 -18.18 20.96 1.78
N LYS A 356 -17.13 20.16 1.94
CA LYS A 356 -15.94 20.12 1.08
C LYS A 356 -16.26 19.43 -0.25
N VAL A 357 -15.56 19.77 -1.32
CA VAL A 357 -15.73 19.14 -2.64
C VAL A 357 -14.41 18.57 -3.14
N LEU A 358 -14.36 17.25 -3.38
CA LEU A 358 -13.23 16.59 -4.06
C LEU A 358 -13.63 16.19 -5.47
N THR A 359 -12.75 16.47 -6.42
CA THR A 359 -12.92 16.09 -7.83
C THR A 359 -12.12 14.83 -8.15
N TYR A 360 -12.72 13.94 -8.96
CA TYR A 360 -12.07 12.74 -9.44
C TYR A 360 -10.94 13.02 -10.43
N PHE A 361 -9.81 12.34 -10.23
CA PHE A 361 -8.77 12.12 -11.22
C PHE A 361 -8.37 10.64 -11.20
N GLY A 362 -7.95 10.11 -12.33
CA GLY A 362 -7.71 8.69 -12.56
C GLY A 362 -6.38 8.41 -13.24
N TYR A 363 -6.26 7.21 -13.80
CA TYR A 363 -5.04 6.64 -14.39
C TYR A 363 -5.09 6.60 -15.92
N GLU A 364 -5.89 7.45 -16.55
CA GLU A 364 -6.30 7.28 -17.94
C GLU A 364 -6.13 8.55 -18.78
N ILE A 365 -5.98 8.40 -20.09
CA ILE A 365 -6.13 9.46 -21.08
C ILE A 365 -7.33 9.12 -21.96
N SER A 366 -8.23 10.09 -22.09
CA SER A 366 -9.45 9.97 -22.88
C SER A 366 -9.21 10.31 -24.34
N SER A 367 -9.88 9.60 -25.25
CA SER A 367 -9.95 9.94 -26.67
C SER A 367 -10.61 11.29 -26.99
N LEU A 368 -11.24 11.95 -25.99
CA LEU A 368 -11.74 13.32 -26.09
C LEU A 368 -10.72 14.36 -25.62
N ASN A 369 -9.59 13.95 -25.07
CA ASN A 369 -8.53 14.88 -24.72
C ASN A 369 -8.09 15.64 -25.98
N THR A 370 -8.03 16.97 -25.91
CA THR A 370 -7.74 17.82 -27.07
C THR A 370 -6.33 17.62 -27.64
N ALA A 371 -5.42 17.04 -26.84
CA ALA A 371 -4.05 16.71 -27.25
C ALA A 371 -3.88 15.20 -27.56
N TRP A 372 -4.98 14.44 -27.73
CA TRP A 372 -4.94 12.99 -27.95
C TRP A 372 -3.95 12.55 -29.03
N THR A 373 -4.02 13.16 -30.22
CA THR A 373 -3.19 12.78 -31.39
C THR A 373 -1.70 12.96 -31.11
N GLU A 374 -1.34 13.95 -30.31
CA GLU A 374 0.04 14.28 -29.97
C GLU A 374 0.56 13.41 -28.82
N ASP A 375 -0.29 13.16 -27.82
CA ASP A 375 0.16 12.66 -26.52
C ASP A 375 -0.01 11.17 -26.33
N ALA A 376 -1.07 10.58 -26.90
CA ALA A 376 -1.55 9.29 -26.43
C ALA A 376 -0.48 8.20 -26.58
N GLN A 377 0.23 8.15 -27.71
CA GLN A 377 1.24 7.12 -27.95
C GLN A 377 2.43 7.20 -26.98
N ASP A 378 2.78 8.41 -26.55
CA ASP A 378 3.96 8.66 -25.71
C ASP A 378 3.68 8.41 -24.22
N VAL A 379 2.41 8.50 -23.81
CA VAL A 379 2.02 8.37 -22.40
C VAL A 379 1.34 7.04 -22.06
N MET A 380 0.88 6.28 -23.05
CA MET A 380 0.11 5.05 -22.79
C MET A 380 0.97 3.89 -22.32
N VAL A 381 0.43 3.15 -21.35
CA VAL A 381 0.95 1.85 -20.92
C VAL A 381 0.73 0.80 -22.01
N THR A 382 1.75 -0.03 -22.24
CA THR A 382 1.63 -1.26 -23.03
C THR A 382 1.84 -2.51 -22.19
N ASN A 383 1.17 -3.60 -22.58
CA ASN A 383 1.37 -4.94 -22.07
C ASN A 383 1.30 -5.94 -23.24
N LYS A 384 2.34 -6.76 -23.39
CA LYS A 384 2.62 -7.59 -24.57
C LYS A 384 2.61 -6.75 -25.85
N GLY A 385 3.19 -5.55 -25.79
CA GLY A 385 3.25 -4.60 -26.90
C GLY A 385 1.89 -4.01 -27.33
N LYS A 386 0.84 -4.17 -26.52
CA LYS A 386 -0.51 -3.64 -26.81
C LYS A 386 -0.94 -2.63 -25.76
N GLN A 387 -1.66 -1.59 -26.18
CA GLN A 387 -2.27 -0.61 -25.28
C GLN A 387 -3.22 -1.29 -24.28
N THR A 388 -3.33 -0.73 -23.09
CA THR A 388 -4.20 -1.24 -22.02
C THR A 388 -5.31 -0.24 -21.68
N GLY A 389 -6.40 -0.72 -21.08
CA GLY A 389 -7.61 0.07 -20.85
C GLY A 389 -8.58 -0.02 -22.04
N GLY A 390 -9.12 1.13 -22.45
CA GLY A 390 -10.13 1.24 -23.52
C GLY A 390 -11.57 1.25 -23.00
N TRP A 391 -11.78 1.68 -21.76
CA TRP A 391 -13.12 1.73 -21.17
C TRP A 391 -14.05 2.61 -22.00
N TYR A 392 -15.31 2.20 -22.11
CA TYR A 392 -16.35 3.03 -22.69
C TYR A 392 -16.89 3.98 -21.62
N ARG A 393 -16.97 5.27 -21.94
CA ARG A 393 -17.57 6.29 -21.08
C ARG A 393 -18.50 7.21 -21.89
N VAL A 394 -19.33 7.96 -21.16
CA VAL A 394 -20.27 8.96 -21.70
C VAL A 394 -19.85 10.35 -21.21
N PRO A 395 -19.74 11.37 -22.09
CA PRO A 395 -19.95 11.34 -23.55
C PRO A 395 -19.01 10.34 -24.24
N PHE A 396 -19.43 9.83 -25.40
CA PHE A 396 -18.82 8.66 -26.03
C PHE A 396 -17.31 8.84 -26.23
N GLN A 397 -16.52 8.09 -25.45
CA GLN A 397 -15.06 8.14 -25.46
C GLN A 397 -14.44 6.79 -25.07
N ARG A 398 -13.14 6.68 -25.31
CA ARG A 398 -12.31 5.56 -24.90
C ARG A 398 -11.19 6.05 -23.99
N ASP A 399 -11.02 5.39 -22.86
CA ASP A 399 -10.08 5.79 -21.82
C ASP A 399 -8.97 4.76 -21.68
N TYR A 400 -7.75 5.15 -22.02
CA TYR A 400 -6.58 4.28 -22.06
C TYR A 400 -5.64 4.56 -20.92
N VAL A 401 -5.00 3.54 -20.39
CA VAL A 401 -4.14 3.67 -19.21
C VAL A 401 -2.87 4.45 -19.55
N VAL A 402 -2.54 5.43 -18.71
CA VAL A 402 -1.30 6.21 -18.81
C VAL A 402 -0.20 5.67 -17.89
N CYS A 403 1.05 5.89 -18.28
CA CYS A 403 2.22 5.60 -17.48
C CYS A 403 2.71 6.89 -16.82
N TYR A 404 2.81 6.89 -15.49
CA TYR A 404 3.34 8.03 -14.73
C TYR A 404 4.85 8.19 -14.80
N ASN A 405 5.56 7.29 -15.50
CA ASN A 405 6.97 7.45 -15.86
C ASN A 405 7.15 8.26 -17.17
N THR A 406 6.25 9.19 -17.43
CA THR A 406 6.22 10.02 -18.65
C THR A 406 5.88 11.46 -18.28
N GLN A 407 5.91 12.35 -19.28
CA GLN A 407 5.49 13.75 -19.13
C GLN A 407 4.03 13.92 -18.67
N TRP A 408 3.22 12.87 -18.71
CA TRP A 408 1.86 12.89 -18.16
C TRP A 408 1.84 13.30 -16.69
N GLN A 409 2.86 12.92 -15.91
CA GLN A 409 2.96 13.29 -14.49
C GLN A 409 2.90 14.81 -14.28
N ASP A 410 3.63 15.58 -15.08
CA ASP A 410 3.67 17.04 -14.96
C ASP A 410 2.33 17.68 -15.33
N ARG A 411 1.74 17.22 -16.44
CA ARG A 411 0.43 17.70 -16.88
C ARG A 411 -0.67 17.40 -15.88
N PHE A 412 -0.67 16.19 -15.32
CA PHE A 412 -1.62 15.76 -14.31
C PHE A 412 -1.56 16.63 -13.05
N ILE A 413 -0.35 16.89 -12.53
CA ILE A 413 -0.15 17.74 -11.35
C ILE A 413 -0.55 19.19 -11.65
N ASN A 414 -0.08 19.77 -12.74
CA ASN A 414 -0.39 21.16 -13.13
C ASN A 414 -1.89 21.34 -13.38
N GLY A 415 -2.54 20.32 -13.93
CA GLY A 415 -3.98 20.25 -14.12
C GLY A 415 -4.73 20.32 -12.79
N ILE A 416 -4.38 19.46 -11.85
CA ILE A 416 -4.96 19.44 -10.49
C ILE A 416 -4.76 20.79 -9.80
N GLU A 417 -3.54 21.32 -9.84
CA GLU A 417 -3.19 22.64 -9.30
C GLU A 417 -4.12 23.74 -9.84
N LYS A 418 -4.26 23.81 -11.17
CA LYS A 418 -5.14 24.79 -11.83
C LYS A 418 -6.59 24.62 -11.42
N ILE A 419 -7.08 23.38 -11.30
CA ILE A 419 -8.45 23.11 -10.86
C ILE A 419 -8.68 23.65 -9.45
N MET A 420 -7.78 23.33 -8.51
CA MET A 420 -7.89 23.79 -7.12
C MET A 420 -7.80 25.32 -7.03
N ASP A 421 -6.86 25.96 -7.74
CA ASP A 421 -6.67 27.42 -7.68
C ASP A 421 -7.84 28.19 -8.31
N THR A 422 -8.43 27.66 -9.38
CA THR A 422 -9.47 28.37 -10.14
C THR A 422 -10.88 28.13 -9.59
N TYR A 423 -11.14 26.93 -9.08
CA TYR A 423 -12.47 26.49 -8.67
C TYR A 423 -12.59 26.24 -7.17
N HIS A 424 -11.50 26.37 -6.42
CA HIS A 424 -11.46 26.23 -4.96
C HIS A 424 -12.02 24.89 -4.47
N THR A 425 -11.70 23.80 -5.18
CA THR A 425 -11.96 22.45 -4.69
C THR A 425 -11.08 22.12 -3.48
N ASP A 426 -11.58 21.29 -2.58
CA ASP A 426 -10.96 21.02 -1.28
C ASP A 426 -10.06 19.78 -1.29
N GLY A 427 -9.69 19.31 -2.47
CA GLY A 427 -8.84 18.13 -2.64
C GLY A 427 -9.19 17.31 -3.86
N VAL A 428 -8.62 16.11 -3.89
CA VAL A 428 -8.71 15.18 -5.00
C VAL A 428 -9.09 13.78 -4.54
N TYR A 429 -9.98 13.15 -5.30
CA TYR A 429 -10.18 11.71 -5.24
C TYR A 429 -9.42 11.07 -6.39
N LEU A 430 -8.52 10.15 -6.08
CA LEU A 430 -7.60 9.55 -7.04
C LEU A 430 -7.92 8.07 -7.24
N ASP A 431 -8.40 7.70 -8.42
CA ASP A 431 -8.70 6.32 -8.77
C ASP A 431 -7.51 5.67 -9.46
N GLY A 432 -7.07 4.51 -8.98
CA GLY A 432 -6.08 3.63 -9.59
C GLY A 432 -4.69 4.24 -9.81
N THR A 433 -4.47 5.50 -9.41
CA THR A 433 -3.24 6.26 -9.62
C THR A 433 -2.10 5.74 -8.76
N VAL A 434 -2.41 5.14 -7.60
CA VAL A 434 -1.44 4.48 -6.71
C VAL A 434 -0.89 3.17 -7.28
N SER A 435 -1.53 2.59 -8.29
CA SER A 435 -1.12 1.31 -8.87
C SER A 435 0.13 1.50 -9.74
N PRO A 436 1.25 0.81 -9.45
CA PRO A 436 2.44 0.86 -10.29
C PRO A 436 2.25 -0.07 -11.50
N ARG A 437 1.32 0.25 -12.41
CA ARG A 437 0.90 -0.66 -13.49
C ARG A 437 2.08 -1.15 -14.33
N TYR A 438 2.15 -2.46 -14.56
CA TYR A 438 3.13 -3.06 -15.47
C TYR A 438 3.10 -2.37 -16.83
N CYS A 439 4.26 -1.95 -17.31
CA CYS A 439 4.43 -1.36 -18.63
C CYS A 439 5.65 -1.93 -19.33
N ASP A 440 5.49 -2.40 -20.56
CA ASP A 440 6.57 -2.87 -21.42
C ASP A 440 6.86 -1.94 -22.61
N ASN A 441 6.41 -0.68 -22.51
CA ASN A 441 6.60 0.29 -23.58
C ASN A 441 8.07 0.74 -23.63
N VAL A 442 8.74 0.39 -24.73
CA VAL A 442 10.15 0.72 -24.95
C VAL A 442 10.36 2.22 -25.26
N ALA A 443 9.35 2.91 -25.80
CA ALA A 443 9.46 4.30 -26.24
C ALA A 443 9.74 5.25 -25.07
N HIS A 444 9.14 4.99 -23.91
CA HIS A 444 9.34 5.79 -22.69
C HIS A 444 10.06 5.01 -21.56
N GLY A 445 10.81 3.98 -21.94
CA GLY A 445 11.81 3.34 -21.08
C GLY A 445 11.31 2.34 -20.04
N CYS A 446 10.04 1.94 -20.07
CA CYS A 446 9.54 0.89 -19.17
C CYS A 446 9.84 -0.53 -19.69
N GLY A 447 9.84 -0.71 -21.02
CA GLY A 447 10.18 -1.96 -21.68
C GLY A 447 11.69 -2.20 -21.80
N TRP A 448 12.11 -3.44 -21.61
CA TRP A 448 13.49 -3.90 -21.80
C TRP A 448 13.51 -5.34 -22.32
N HIS A 449 14.60 -5.75 -22.98
CA HIS A 449 14.76 -7.13 -23.46
C HIS A 449 15.67 -7.91 -22.52
N ASP A 450 15.25 -9.13 -22.16
CA ASP A 450 16.10 -10.06 -21.41
C ASP A 450 17.21 -10.68 -22.27
N ALA A 451 18.06 -11.50 -21.68
CA ALA A 451 19.17 -12.15 -22.39
C ALA A 451 18.72 -13.10 -23.52
N ASN A 452 17.46 -13.56 -23.49
CA ASN A 452 16.84 -14.40 -24.52
C ASN A 452 16.13 -13.57 -25.60
N GLY A 453 16.15 -12.24 -25.49
CA GLY A 453 15.46 -11.33 -26.40
C GLY A 453 13.96 -11.20 -26.15
N ASN A 454 13.42 -11.69 -25.02
CA ASN A 454 12.01 -11.49 -24.70
C ASN A 454 11.77 -10.07 -24.17
N LEU A 455 10.70 -9.43 -24.64
CA LEU A 455 10.24 -8.16 -24.10
C LEU A 455 9.69 -8.36 -22.68
N LYS A 456 10.29 -7.64 -21.73
CA LYS A 456 9.90 -7.54 -20.34
C LYS A 456 9.54 -6.08 -20.04
N GLY A 457 8.79 -5.89 -18.96
CA GLY A 457 8.31 -4.59 -18.52
C GLY A 457 8.76 -4.26 -17.11
N THR A 458 8.31 -3.11 -16.67
CA THR A 458 8.64 -2.52 -15.37
C THR A 458 7.35 -2.04 -14.71
N TYR A 459 7.25 -2.20 -13.41
CA TYR A 459 6.26 -1.58 -12.54
C TYR A 459 6.85 -0.26 -12.04
N PRO A 460 6.41 0.92 -12.52
CA PRO A 460 7.10 2.20 -12.33
C PRO A 460 6.86 2.80 -10.92
N ILE A 461 7.19 2.04 -9.86
CA ILE A 461 6.96 2.40 -8.45
C ILE A 461 7.61 3.73 -8.10
N LYS A 462 8.87 3.97 -8.50
CA LYS A 462 9.58 5.21 -8.18
C LYS A 462 8.89 6.40 -8.85
N ALA A 463 8.38 6.22 -10.07
CA ALA A 463 7.65 7.27 -10.77
C ALA A 463 6.32 7.59 -10.09
N VAL A 464 5.55 6.56 -9.71
CA VAL A 464 4.29 6.74 -8.97
C VAL A 464 4.55 7.38 -7.59
N ARG A 465 5.58 6.95 -6.87
CA ARG A 465 6.00 7.57 -5.62
C ARG A 465 6.31 9.06 -5.78
N ARG A 466 7.09 9.44 -6.80
CA ARG A 466 7.39 10.86 -7.11
C ARG A 466 6.12 11.65 -7.43
N LEU A 467 5.18 11.07 -8.19
CA LEU A 467 3.88 11.69 -8.45
C LEU A 467 3.19 12.03 -7.13
N PHE A 468 3.08 11.07 -6.21
CA PHE A 468 2.39 11.25 -4.94
C PHE A 468 3.08 12.24 -4.01
N GLN A 469 4.41 12.23 -3.96
CA GLN A 469 5.17 13.24 -3.22
C GLN A 469 4.85 14.66 -3.70
N ARG A 470 4.84 14.87 -5.03
CA ARG A 470 4.53 16.17 -5.63
C ARG A 470 3.06 16.56 -5.48
N LEU A 471 2.15 15.58 -5.59
CA LEU A 471 0.72 15.80 -5.34
C LEU A 471 0.47 16.26 -3.91
N ALA A 472 1.10 15.64 -2.91
CA ALA A 472 0.99 16.08 -1.52
C ALA A 472 1.45 17.53 -1.35
N GLU A 473 2.56 17.91 -1.97
CA GLU A 473 3.03 19.30 -1.94
C GLU A 473 2.00 20.27 -2.55
N VAL A 474 1.39 19.92 -3.69
CA VAL A 474 0.37 20.76 -4.36
C VAL A 474 -0.94 20.82 -3.58
N VAL A 475 -1.46 19.69 -3.11
CA VAL A 475 -2.78 19.60 -2.50
C VAL A 475 -2.75 20.07 -1.05
N HIS A 476 -1.78 19.64 -0.24
CA HIS A 476 -1.71 19.98 1.18
C HIS A 476 -1.31 21.44 1.41
N SER A 477 -0.50 22.04 0.52
CA SER A 477 -0.21 23.49 0.61
C SER A 477 -1.45 24.38 0.44
N ARG A 478 -2.51 23.82 -0.15
CA ARG A 478 -3.83 24.46 -0.32
C ARG A 478 -4.84 24.04 0.75
N GLY A 479 -4.41 23.28 1.76
CA GLY A 479 -5.28 22.72 2.79
C GLY A 479 -6.23 21.63 2.28
N GLY A 480 -5.97 21.08 1.09
CA GLY A 480 -6.80 20.04 0.50
C GLY A 480 -6.50 18.63 1.01
N ILE A 481 -7.34 17.68 0.63
CA ILE A 481 -7.24 16.25 1.01
C ILE A 481 -6.91 15.40 -0.22
N ILE A 482 -6.03 14.41 -0.06
CA ILE A 482 -5.79 13.36 -1.04
C ILE A 482 -6.46 12.06 -0.56
N ASN A 483 -7.55 11.69 -1.23
CA ASN A 483 -8.27 10.44 -1.02
C ASN A 483 -7.96 9.50 -2.18
N ALA A 484 -7.35 8.34 -1.93
CA ALA A 484 -6.91 7.45 -3.00
C ALA A 484 -7.66 6.11 -2.99
N HIS A 485 -7.89 5.56 -4.17
CA HIS A 485 -8.52 4.27 -4.38
C HIS A 485 -7.62 3.35 -5.20
N VAL A 486 -7.55 2.09 -4.78
CA VAL A 486 -7.04 0.97 -5.57
C VAL A 486 -7.64 -0.34 -5.04
N TYR A 487 -7.45 -1.42 -5.78
CA TYR A 487 -7.89 -2.75 -5.40
C TYR A 487 -6.75 -3.77 -5.49
N GLY A 488 -6.77 -4.76 -4.59
CA GLY A 488 -5.89 -5.93 -4.63
C GLY A 488 -4.39 -5.63 -4.53
N LEU A 489 -3.99 -4.53 -3.90
CA LEU A 489 -2.59 -4.22 -3.61
C LEU A 489 -2.43 -3.22 -2.46
N LEU A 490 -1.28 -3.30 -1.80
CA LEU A 490 -0.82 -2.34 -0.79
C LEU A 490 0.48 -1.65 -1.26
N ASN A 491 0.38 -0.45 -1.82
CA ASN A 491 1.55 0.32 -2.25
C ASN A 491 2.08 1.20 -1.12
N VAL A 492 2.85 0.61 -0.21
CA VAL A 492 3.42 1.31 0.95
C VAL A 492 4.32 2.50 0.59
N THR A 493 4.76 2.62 -0.67
CA THR A 493 5.63 3.72 -1.12
C THR A 493 4.87 5.02 -1.43
N THR A 494 3.54 4.94 -1.63
CA THR A 494 2.67 6.11 -1.90
C THR A 494 1.85 6.52 -0.69
N LEU A 495 1.58 5.58 0.24
CA LEU A 495 0.85 5.81 1.49
C LEU A 495 1.36 6.99 2.33
N PRO A 496 2.66 7.34 2.38
CA PRO A 496 3.13 8.51 3.13
C PRO A 496 2.43 9.83 2.75
N TYR A 497 1.97 9.92 1.50
CA TYR A 497 1.57 11.16 0.85
C TYR A 497 0.06 11.33 0.68
N ILE A 498 -0.75 10.39 1.16
CA ILE A 498 -2.22 10.43 1.05
C ILE A 498 -2.86 10.53 2.43
N ASP A 499 -4.06 11.08 2.52
CA ASP A 499 -4.75 11.24 3.81
C ASP A 499 -5.61 10.02 4.15
N MET A 500 -6.17 9.36 3.14
CA MET A 500 -7.04 8.21 3.31
C MET A 500 -7.09 7.33 2.08
N THR A 501 -7.35 6.03 2.27
CA THR A 501 -7.63 5.09 1.19
C THR A 501 -9.09 4.66 1.16
N TRP A 502 -9.54 4.22 -0.02
CA TRP A 502 -10.84 3.58 -0.20
C TRP A 502 -10.64 2.20 -0.84
N TYR A 503 -10.92 1.13 -0.09
CA TYR A 503 -10.60 -0.25 -0.46
C TYR A 503 -11.82 -1.17 -0.42
N GLY A 504 -11.68 -2.37 -1.02
CA GLY A 504 -12.69 -3.42 -1.00
C GLY A 504 -13.22 -3.85 -2.37
N GLU A 505 -12.77 -3.22 -3.47
CA GLU A 505 -13.39 -3.42 -4.80
C GLU A 505 -13.19 -4.86 -5.30
N ASN A 506 -12.05 -5.48 -5.01
CA ASN A 506 -11.79 -6.89 -5.34
C ASN A 506 -12.83 -7.84 -4.70
N LEU A 507 -13.39 -7.50 -3.53
CA LEU A 507 -14.44 -8.30 -2.89
C LEU A 507 -15.80 -8.10 -3.57
N GLN A 508 -16.08 -6.90 -4.10
CA GLN A 508 -17.38 -6.58 -4.70
C GLN A 508 -17.70 -7.46 -5.92
N PHE A 509 -16.67 -7.92 -6.66
CA PHE A 509 -16.86 -8.82 -7.81
C PHE A 509 -17.57 -10.15 -7.47
N LYS A 510 -17.40 -10.64 -6.24
CA LYS A 510 -18.08 -11.84 -5.72
C LYS A 510 -19.33 -11.46 -4.92
N TYR A 511 -19.23 -10.43 -4.08
CA TYR A 511 -20.30 -10.08 -3.15
C TYR A 511 -21.58 -9.66 -3.86
N THR A 512 -21.44 -8.82 -4.89
CA THR A 512 -22.58 -8.39 -5.71
C THR A 512 -23.32 -9.53 -6.39
N LYS A 513 -22.71 -10.73 -6.49
CA LYS A 513 -23.29 -11.93 -7.08
C LYS A 513 -23.76 -12.96 -6.04
N GLY A 514 -23.51 -12.72 -4.75
CA GLY A 514 -23.79 -13.71 -3.69
C GLY A 514 -22.82 -14.89 -3.65
N GLU A 515 -21.64 -14.78 -4.29
CA GLU A 515 -20.66 -15.87 -4.45
C GLU A 515 -19.62 -15.91 -3.31
N TYR A 516 -20.07 -15.79 -2.06
CA TYR A 516 -19.21 -15.74 -0.88
C TYR A 516 -19.84 -16.47 0.31
N ASP A 517 -19.00 -17.16 1.08
CA ASP A 517 -19.46 -17.96 2.22
C ASP A 517 -19.44 -17.14 3.52
N ASP A 518 -18.26 -16.66 3.90
CA ASP A 518 -18.01 -15.87 5.12
C ASP A 518 -17.06 -14.70 4.83
N MET A 519 -16.98 -13.77 5.78
CA MET A 519 -16.08 -12.62 5.72
C MET A 519 -14.60 -13.04 5.77
N PRO A 520 -13.74 -12.54 4.87
CA PRO A 520 -12.30 -12.83 4.86
C PRO A 520 -11.57 -11.98 5.91
N LEU A 521 -11.73 -12.30 7.19
CA LEU A 521 -11.24 -11.50 8.33
C LEU A 521 -9.75 -11.16 8.23
N ASP A 522 -8.90 -12.15 7.90
CA ASP A 522 -7.46 -11.91 7.80
C ASP A 522 -7.09 -11.00 6.62
N TYR A 523 -7.89 -10.98 5.55
CA TYR A 523 -7.70 -10.04 4.44
C TYR A 523 -7.96 -8.60 4.91
N PHE A 524 -9.05 -8.38 5.66
CA PHE A 524 -9.35 -7.07 6.24
C PHE A 524 -8.24 -6.60 7.18
N ARG A 525 -7.72 -7.51 8.01
CA ARG A 525 -6.60 -7.22 8.93
C ARG A 525 -5.33 -6.85 8.18
N ALA A 526 -5.04 -7.50 7.05
CA ALA A 526 -3.84 -7.23 6.26
C ALA A 526 -3.91 -5.91 5.47
N GLU A 527 -5.03 -5.62 4.81
CA GLU A 527 -5.11 -4.47 3.88
C GLU A 527 -6.06 -3.34 4.31
N TYR A 528 -7.18 -3.65 4.96
CA TYR A 528 -8.30 -2.69 5.08
C TYR A 528 -8.39 -2.00 6.44
N CYS A 529 -7.58 -2.38 7.43
CA CYS A 529 -7.61 -1.74 8.74
C CYS A 529 -6.86 -0.39 8.78
N GLY A 530 -5.85 -0.21 7.93
CA GLY A 530 -5.06 1.02 7.85
C GLY A 530 -4.06 1.28 8.98
N ARG A 531 -4.28 0.70 10.16
CA ARG A 531 -3.43 0.88 11.36
C ARG A 531 -2.02 0.36 11.17
N ASN A 532 -1.90 -0.82 10.57
CA ASN A 532 -0.63 -1.47 10.22
C ASN A 532 0.24 -0.66 9.24
N VAL A 533 -0.38 0.27 8.51
CA VAL A 533 0.29 1.09 7.50
C VAL A 533 0.28 2.59 7.78
N GLY A 534 -0.52 3.07 8.74
CA GLY A 534 -0.55 4.47 9.17
C GLY A 534 -1.47 5.37 8.36
N VAL A 535 -2.42 4.81 7.60
CA VAL A 535 -3.36 5.58 6.77
C VAL A 535 -4.78 5.04 6.99
N PRO A 536 -5.77 5.88 7.36
CA PRO A 536 -7.17 5.47 7.47
C PRO A 536 -7.71 4.86 6.17
N VAL A 537 -8.71 4.00 6.32
CA VAL A 537 -9.37 3.29 5.21
C VAL A 537 -10.87 3.46 5.34
N GLU A 538 -11.55 3.74 4.22
CA GLU A 538 -12.99 3.53 4.06
C GLU A 538 -13.25 2.27 3.23
N PHE A 539 -14.38 1.62 3.46
CA PHE A 539 -14.79 0.44 2.71
C PHE A 539 -15.67 0.82 1.53
N ILE A 540 -15.50 0.14 0.41
CA ILE A 540 -16.36 0.29 -0.76
C ILE A 540 -17.58 -0.62 -0.65
N ALA A 541 -18.73 -0.11 -1.07
CA ALA A 541 -20.00 -0.83 -1.03
C ALA A 541 -20.77 -0.59 -2.33
N TYR A 542 -20.68 -1.54 -3.25
CA TYR A 542 -21.43 -1.53 -4.50
C TYR A 542 -22.72 -2.34 -4.33
N GLU A 543 -23.74 -1.74 -3.72
CA GLU A 543 -24.99 -2.44 -3.40
C GLU A 543 -25.65 -3.11 -4.62
N ASN A 544 -26.02 -4.38 -4.49
CA ASN A 544 -26.83 -5.13 -5.45
C ASN A 544 -27.83 -6.02 -4.71
N LYS A 545 -29.01 -5.46 -4.41
CA LYS A 545 -30.04 -6.15 -3.62
C LYS A 545 -30.64 -7.34 -4.39
N PRO A 546 -30.97 -8.46 -3.72
CA PRO A 546 -30.78 -8.72 -2.28
C PRO A 546 -29.43 -9.37 -1.94
N ALA A 547 -28.57 -9.66 -2.92
CA ALA A 547 -27.34 -10.45 -2.72
C ALA A 547 -26.29 -9.74 -1.86
N TRP A 548 -26.24 -8.40 -1.96
CA TRP A 548 -25.30 -7.57 -1.23
C TRP A 548 -25.94 -6.22 -0.94
N THR A 549 -26.15 -5.90 0.33
CA THR A 549 -26.75 -4.63 0.77
C THR A 549 -25.72 -3.72 1.42
N PHE A 550 -26.04 -2.43 1.52
CA PHE A 550 -25.17 -1.48 2.21
C PHE A 550 -24.99 -1.84 3.71
N GLU A 551 -26.00 -2.42 4.35
CA GLU A 551 -25.91 -2.93 5.73
C GLU A 551 -24.92 -4.08 5.87
N ASN A 552 -24.83 -4.97 4.88
CA ASN A 552 -23.80 -6.03 4.89
C ASN A 552 -22.40 -5.41 4.85
N ALA A 553 -22.21 -4.35 4.05
CA ALA A 553 -20.96 -3.61 4.02
C ALA A 553 -20.63 -2.92 5.35
N ILE A 554 -21.64 -2.35 6.04
CA ILE A 554 -21.48 -1.78 7.38
C ILE A 554 -21.02 -2.86 8.36
N ALA A 555 -21.69 -4.03 8.38
CA ALA A 555 -21.35 -5.12 9.28
C ALA A 555 -19.89 -5.58 9.14
N MET A 556 -19.41 -5.69 7.90
CA MET A 556 -18.02 -6.06 7.62
C MET A 556 -17.04 -4.95 8.04
N ALA A 557 -17.34 -3.70 7.72
CA ALA A 557 -16.46 -2.57 7.98
C ALA A 557 -16.31 -2.24 9.48
N ILE A 558 -17.43 -2.18 10.21
CA ILE A 558 -17.48 -1.51 11.51
C ILE A 558 -16.67 -2.23 12.60
N ILE A 559 -16.62 -3.56 12.57
CA ILE A 559 -15.80 -4.36 13.50
C ILE A 559 -14.29 -4.22 13.26
N HIS A 560 -13.86 -3.64 12.14
CA HIS A 560 -12.46 -3.29 11.85
C HIS A 560 -12.15 -1.82 12.16
N GLY A 561 -13.13 -1.08 12.68
CA GLY A 561 -12.97 0.34 13.01
C GLY A 561 -12.90 1.23 11.77
N ILE A 562 -13.52 0.79 10.67
CA ILE A 562 -13.68 1.53 9.40
C ILE A 562 -15.18 1.64 9.06
N LEU A 563 -15.55 2.51 8.12
CA LEU A 563 -16.93 2.68 7.67
C LEU A 563 -17.01 2.54 6.15
N PRO A 564 -18.14 2.03 5.60
CA PRO A 564 -18.37 2.08 4.17
C PRO A 564 -18.76 3.50 3.74
N ARG A 565 -18.35 3.88 2.53
CA ARG A 565 -18.73 5.17 1.94
C ARG A 565 -20.02 5.01 1.11
N PRO A 566 -21.08 5.78 1.36
CA PRO A 566 -22.27 5.77 0.50
C PRO A 566 -21.95 6.36 -0.87
N ASN A 567 -22.51 5.76 -1.91
CA ASN A 567 -22.41 6.20 -3.30
C ASN A 567 -23.77 6.63 -3.91
N ASP A 568 -24.82 6.61 -3.10
CA ASP A 568 -26.16 7.05 -3.45
C ASP A 568 -26.68 7.96 -2.33
N ILE A 569 -27.36 9.04 -2.72
CA ILE A 569 -27.95 10.02 -1.80
C ILE A 569 -29.19 9.45 -1.08
N GLU A 570 -29.74 8.35 -1.59
CA GLU A 570 -30.90 7.66 -1.00
C GLU A 570 -30.48 6.68 0.12
N HIS A 571 -30.95 5.43 0.04
CA HIS A 571 -30.87 4.44 1.12
C HIS A 571 -29.47 4.27 1.75
N PRO A 572 -28.36 4.15 0.99
CA PRO A 572 -27.01 4.08 1.58
C PRO A 572 -26.65 5.26 2.49
N LEU A 573 -27.01 6.49 2.10
CA LEU A 573 -26.78 7.68 2.91
C LEU A 573 -27.65 7.67 4.17
N GLU A 574 -28.91 7.26 4.04
CA GLU A 574 -29.84 7.14 5.17
C GLU A 574 -29.38 6.09 6.19
N ALA A 575 -28.77 4.99 5.73
CA ALA A 575 -28.25 3.94 6.59
C ALA A 575 -27.01 4.35 7.37
N ILE A 576 -26.09 5.13 6.77
CA ILE A 576 -24.83 5.52 7.44
C ILE A 576 -24.96 6.76 8.32
N ALA A 577 -25.89 7.68 8.01
CA ALA A 577 -26.02 8.96 8.72
C ALA A 577 -26.19 8.82 10.25
N PRO A 578 -27.02 7.88 10.77
CA PRO A 578 -27.11 7.63 12.21
C PRO A 578 -25.78 7.19 12.84
N ILE A 579 -25.00 6.37 12.12
CA ILE A 579 -23.70 5.85 12.58
C ILE A 579 -22.67 6.98 12.66
N TRP A 580 -22.63 7.86 11.65
CA TRP A 580 -21.80 9.06 11.72
C TRP A 580 -22.12 9.93 12.93
N ASN A 581 -23.41 10.10 13.25
CA ASN A 581 -23.83 10.86 14.43
C ASN A 581 -23.43 10.16 15.74
N ILE A 582 -23.50 8.82 15.82
CA ILE A 582 -23.01 8.05 16.98
C ILE A 582 -21.51 8.25 17.16
N VAL A 583 -20.72 8.02 16.12
CA VAL A 583 -19.26 8.15 16.13
C VAL A 583 -18.83 9.57 16.50
N LYS A 584 -19.51 10.59 15.95
CA LYS A 584 -19.23 12.01 16.24
C LYS A 584 -19.48 12.40 17.71
N ARG A 585 -20.45 11.77 18.37
CA ARG A 585 -20.82 12.06 19.77
C ARG A 585 -19.94 11.33 20.77
N PHE A 586 -19.26 10.26 20.36
CA PHE A 586 -18.37 9.51 21.21
C PHE A 586 -16.95 10.11 21.19
N PRO A 587 -16.23 10.17 22.33
CA PRO A 587 -14.88 10.73 22.42
C PRO A 587 -13.81 9.80 21.80
N ILE A 588 -13.91 9.51 20.50
CA ILE A 588 -13.04 8.57 19.78
C ILE A 588 -11.56 8.93 19.94
N GLU A 589 -11.21 10.21 19.81
CA GLU A 589 -9.83 10.67 19.92
C GLU A 589 -9.19 10.42 21.30
N GLN A 590 -10.00 10.40 22.35
CA GLN A 590 -9.58 10.11 23.72
C GLN A 590 -9.73 8.63 24.08
N SER A 591 -10.21 7.80 23.16
CA SER A 591 -10.50 6.39 23.41
C SER A 591 -9.40 5.47 22.88
N GLN A 592 -9.28 4.30 23.50
CA GLN A 592 -8.44 3.23 23.00
C GLN A 592 -9.25 2.31 22.08
N TRP A 593 -8.76 2.05 20.88
CA TRP A 593 -9.35 1.04 19.99
C TRP A 593 -8.98 -0.37 20.47
N MET A 594 -10.00 -1.21 20.67
CA MET A 594 -9.90 -2.58 21.16
C MET A 594 -10.54 -3.54 20.15
N PRO A 595 -9.78 -4.05 19.16
CA PRO A 595 -10.33 -4.92 18.13
C PRO A 595 -10.63 -6.34 18.64
N TYR A 596 -11.53 -7.07 17.98
CA TYR A 596 -11.98 -8.42 18.37
C TYR A 596 -10.87 -9.47 18.50
N TRP A 597 -9.67 -9.21 17.98
CA TRP A 597 -8.51 -10.09 18.10
C TRP A 597 -7.56 -9.72 19.27
N LYS A 598 -7.87 -8.66 20.04
CA LYS A 598 -7.03 -8.17 21.16
C LYS A 598 -7.84 -7.70 22.37
N ASN A 599 -9.15 -7.92 22.39
CA ASN A 599 -10.02 -7.45 23.47
C ASN A 599 -10.61 -8.62 24.29
N ASN A 600 -11.35 -8.29 25.34
CA ASN A 600 -11.91 -9.26 26.27
C ASN A 600 -13.41 -9.52 26.04
N ALA A 601 -13.99 -9.02 24.95
CA ALA A 601 -15.40 -9.28 24.67
C ALA A 601 -15.59 -10.74 24.29
N MET A 602 -16.52 -11.42 24.95
CA MET A 602 -16.82 -12.83 24.79
C MET A 602 -18.26 -13.01 24.28
N PRO A 603 -18.46 -13.04 22.96
CA PRO A 603 -19.74 -13.48 22.40
C PRO A 603 -19.92 -14.99 22.63
N SER A 604 -21.17 -15.43 22.86
CA SER A 604 -21.50 -16.85 23.02
C SER A 604 -21.34 -17.67 21.73
N ASP A 605 -21.18 -17.00 20.58
CA ASP A 605 -20.89 -17.61 19.29
C ASP A 605 -19.68 -16.94 18.64
N GLU A 606 -18.66 -17.73 18.28
CA GLU A 606 -17.40 -17.21 17.73
C GLU A 606 -17.55 -16.53 16.36
N ARG A 607 -18.65 -16.77 15.65
CA ARG A 607 -18.97 -16.12 14.37
C ARG A 607 -19.44 -14.68 14.54
N ILE A 608 -19.73 -14.28 15.78
CA ILE A 608 -19.96 -12.88 16.13
C ILE A 608 -18.61 -12.27 16.52
N LYS A 609 -18.25 -11.16 15.87
CA LYS A 609 -17.03 -10.42 16.20
C LYS A 609 -17.42 -9.10 16.84
N VAL A 610 -16.71 -8.75 17.92
CA VAL A 610 -16.98 -7.54 18.71
C VAL A 610 -15.70 -6.74 18.86
N SER A 611 -15.71 -5.52 18.34
CA SER A 611 -14.64 -4.54 18.57
C SER A 611 -15.22 -3.31 19.25
N TYR A 612 -14.43 -2.57 20.01
CA TYR A 612 -14.94 -1.39 20.70
C TYR A 612 -13.90 -0.30 20.87
N TYR A 613 -14.38 0.94 21.00
CA TYR A 613 -13.58 2.03 21.58
C TYR A 613 -13.83 2.07 23.09
N LYS A 614 -12.74 2.01 23.88
CA LYS A 614 -12.76 2.13 25.33
C LYS A 614 -12.41 3.57 25.73
N TYR A 615 -13.37 4.27 26.31
CA TYR A 615 -13.20 5.58 26.92
C TYR A 615 -13.22 5.45 28.45
N ILE A 616 -12.35 6.18 29.15
CA ILE A 616 -12.41 6.31 30.60
C ILE A 616 -12.93 7.71 30.90
N ASP A 617 -14.09 7.79 31.54
CA ASP A 617 -14.69 9.08 31.87
C ASP A 617 -14.01 9.75 33.08
N LEU A 618 -14.46 10.97 33.42
CA LEU A 618 -13.91 11.74 34.52
C LEU A 618 -14.15 11.10 35.91
N THR A 619 -14.99 10.07 35.99
CA THR A 619 -15.28 9.29 37.21
C THR A 619 -14.53 7.95 37.23
N GLU A 620 -13.57 7.77 36.33
CA GLU A 620 -12.78 6.55 36.15
C GLU A 620 -13.61 5.33 35.71
N LYS A 621 -14.80 5.55 35.15
CA LYS A 621 -15.64 4.47 34.63
C LYS A 621 -15.34 4.19 33.16
N ASN A 622 -15.32 2.91 32.82
CA ASN A 622 -15.21 2.47 31.43
C ASN A 622 -16.53 2.72 30.70
N ILE A 623 -16.45 3.38 29.56
CA ILE A 623 -17.57 3.51 28.62
C ILE A 623 -17.08 2.93 27.30
N LEU A 624 -17.81 1.94 26.78
CA LEU A 624 -17.48 1.28 25.53
C LEU A 624 -18.46 1.69 24.44
N LEU A 625 -17.95 2.14 23.29
CA LEU A 625 -18.71 2.13 22.04
C LEU A 625 -18.38 0.83 21.32
N ALA A 626 -19.26 -0.16 21.43
CA ALA A 626 -19.06 -1.50 20.90
C ALA A 626 -19.77 -1.70 19.56
N PHE A 627 -19.07 -2.37 18.66
CA PHE A 627 -19.52 -2.77 17.34
C PHE A 627 -19.51 -4.29 17.28
N ALA A 628 -20.68 -4.90 17.15
CA ALA A 628 -20.85 -6.34 17.03
C ALA A 628 -21.38 -6.68 15.63
N ALA A 629 -20.81 -7.68 14.96
CA ALA A 629 -21.30 -8.13 13.67
C ALA A 629 -21.23 -9.64 13.51
N ASN A 630 -22.21 -10.19 12.80
CA ASN A 630 -22.20 -11.55 12.29
C ASN A 630 -21.35 -11.61 11.01
N THR A 631 -20.33 -12.46 11.00
CA THR A 631 -19.39 -12.56 9.88
C THR A 631 -19.78 -13.60 8.83
N THR A 632 -21.01 -14.13 8.90
CA THR A 632 -21.46 -15.27 8.10
C THR A 632 -22.76 -15.01 7.34
N LYS A 633 -23.00 -15.81 6.31
CA LYS A 633 -24.25 -15.79 5.52
C LYS A 633 -25.47 -16.41 6.20
N HIS A 634 -25.33 -16.86 7.45
CA HIS A 634 -26.39 -17.53 8.20
C HIS A 634 -26.82 -16.69 9.40
N SER A 635 -28.10 -16.72 9.76
CA SER A 635 -28.56 -16.10 11.01
C SER A 635 -27.96 -16.81 12.23
N ILE A 636 -27.76 -16.06 13.30
CA ILE A 636 -27.32 -16.57 14.60
C ILE A 636 -28.29 -16.04 15.65
N GLU A 637 -28.95 -16.94 16.35
CA GLU A 637 -29.98 -16.64 17.34
C GLU A 637 -29.42 -16.79 18.76
N ASN A 638 -30.07 -16.14 19.74
CA ASN A 638 -29.77 -16.26 21.17
C ASN A 638 -28.29 -15.96 21.51
N VAL A 639 -27.71 -14.95 20.86
CA VAL A 639 -26.34 -14.50 21.12
C VAL A 639 -26.34 -13.65 22.39
N THR A 640 -25.47 -14.00 23.33
CA THR A 640 -25.10 -13.17 24.48
C THR A 640 -23.69 -12.64 24.27
N ILE A 641 -23.38 -11.45 24.78
CA ILE A 641 -22.03 -10.86 24.72
C ILE A 641 -21.65 -10.39 26.10
N ASP A 642 -20.59 -10.99 26.65
CA ASP A 642 -19.98 -10.56 27.90
C ASP A 642 -18.83 -9.59 27.61
N PHE A 643 -18.86 -8.41 28.22
CA PHE A 643 -17.80 -7.40 28.12
C PHE A 643 -16.80 -7.48 29.30
N GLY A 644 -16.99 -8.40 30.25
CA GLY A 644 -16.10 -8.70 31.38
C GLY A 644 -16.32 -7.85 32.64
N GLU A 645 -17.29 -6.93 32.63
CA GLU A 645 -17.69 -6.08 33.77
C GLU A 645 -19.22 -6.08 33.90
N ASN A 646 -19.80 -5.59 35.01
CA ASN A 646 -21.26 -5.43 35.14
C ASN A 646 -21.75 -4.33 34.18
N THR A 647 -21.90 -4.68 32.91
CA THR A 647 -22.17 -3.71 31.85
C THR A 647 -23.65 -3.59 31.56
N TYR A 648 -24.18 -2.38 31.69
CA TYR A 648 -25.46 -2.03 31.08
C TYR A 648 -25.25 -1.69 29.60
N THR A 649 -26.00 -2.32 28.69
CA THR A 649 -25.92 -2.09 27.24
C THR A 649 -27.14 -1.37 26.68
N LEU A 650 -26.91 -0.36 25.84
CA LEU A 650 -27.94 0.38 25.11
C LEU A 650 -27.72 0.26 23.60
N ASP A 651 -28.72 -0.22 22.85
CA ASP A 651 -28.72 -0.22 21.37
C ASP A 651 -28.87 1.21 20.86
N LEU A 652 -27.82 1.73 20.23
CA LEU A 652 -27.76 3.11 19.75
C LEU A 652 -28.49 3.31 18.42
N LEU A 653 -28.86 2.23 17.72
CA LEU A 653 -29.68 2.28 16.51
C LEU A 653 -31.16 2.07 16.82
N ASN A 654 -31.48 1.37 17.91
CA ASN A 654 -32.83 1.16 18.42
C ASN A 654 -32.96 1.65 19.87
N ALA A 655 -32.97 2.98 20.05
CA ALA A 655 -32.88 3.66 21.34
C ALA A 655 -34.04 3.38 22.34
N ASP A 656 -35.07 2.63 21.92
CA ASP A 656 -36.25 2.30 22.72
C ASP A 656 -36.18 0.92 23.41
N SER A 657 -35.10 0.15 23.20
CA SER A 657 -34.93 -1.17 23.83
C SER A 657 -33.59 -1.30 24.54
N TYR A 658 -33.64 -1.58 25.85
CA TYR A 658 -32.56 -2.29 26.53
C TYR A 658 -32.49 -3.66 25.85
N ASP A 659 -31.34 -4.01 25.27
CA ASP A 659 -31.23 -5.31 24.61
C ASP A 659 -31.42 -6.40 25.67
N SER A 660 -32.28 -7.37 25.35
CA SER A 660 -32.30 -8.65 26.07
C SER A 660 -30.87 -9.19 26.14
N PRO A 661 -30.48 -9.90 27.22
CA PRO A 661 -29.18 -10.56 27.26
C PRO A 661 -28.94 -11.45 26.03
N GLU A 662 -30.02 -11.95 25.43
CA GLU A 662 -30.03 -12.69 24.17
C GLU A 662 -30.54 -11.83 23.00
N THR A 663 -29.79 -11.80 21.90
CA THR A 663 -30.17 -11.12 20.65
C THR A 663 -29.95 -12.01 19.41
N THR A 664 -30.67 -11.73 18.33
CA THR A 664 -30.48 -12.38 17.03
C THR A 664 -29.72 -11.47 16.05
N PHE A 665 -28.75 -12.05 15.37
CA PHE A 665 -28.06 -11.42 14.23
C PHE A 665 -28.51 -12.05 12.92
N LYS A 666 -29.01 -11.23 12.00
CA LYS A 666 -29.26 -11.63 10.61
C LYS A 666 -27.93 -11.97 9.90
N PRO A 667 -27.96 -12.65 8.73
CA PRO A 667 -26.78 -12.80 7.88
C PRO A 667 -26.11 -11.45 7.66
N TYR A 668 -24.82 -11.35 7.96
CA TYR A 668 -24.07 -10.08 7.90
C TYR A 668 -24.80 -8.91 8.58
N GLY A 669 -25.47 -9.18 9.70
CA GLY A 669 -26.11 -8.19 10.55
C GLY A 669 -25.14 -7.61 11.56
N TYR A 670 -25.44 -6.40 12.05
CA TYR A 670 -24.62 -5.71 13.04
C TYR A 670 -25.46 -5.00 14.10
N LYS A 671 -24.82 -4.69 15.22
CA LYS A 671 -25.35 -3.86 16.30
C LYS A 671 -24.29 -2.89 16.80
N ILE A 672 -24.73 -1.73 17.27
CA ILE A 672 -23.87 -0.71 17.88
C ILE A 672 -24.40 -0.43 19.28
N TRP A 673 -23.57 -0.71 20.27
CA TRP A 673 -23.94 -0.56 21.68
C TRP A 673 -23.09 0.48 22.39
N LEU A 674 -23.73 1.15 23.35
CA LEU A 674 -23.02 1.81 24.44
C LEU A 674 -23.06 0.87 25.65
N ALA A 675 -21.90 0.41 26.11
CA ALA A 675 -21.77 -0.37 27.33
C ALA A 675 -21.13 0.49 28.44
N LYS A 676 -21.69 0.44 29.65
CA LYS A 676 -21.24 1.22 30.83
C LYS A 676 -21.19 0.39 32.09
#